data_AF-A0A6P0X3G0-F1
#
_entry.id   AF-A0A6P0X3G0-F1
#
_cell.length_a   1.000
_cell.length_b   1.000
_cell.length_c   1.000
_cell.angle_alpha   90.00
_cell.angle_beta   90.00
_cell.angle_gamma   90.00
#
_symmetry.space_group_name_H-M   'P 1'
#
loop_
_entity.id
_entity.type
_entity.pdbx_description
1 polymer ?
#
loop_
_entity_poly.entity_id
_entity_poly.type
_entity_poly.pdbx_seq_one_letter_code
_entity_poly.pdbx_strand_id
1 'polypeptide(L)'
;MSWPPYPVSITKGKKEVKNASISFVISFKLQTYPWQSQPVIVPQLSIRRWFSEPLNKIPYSGATAYVGDNRRWLDGERQPFCFMRLAIKKRGEELFWHRAVANLLKMDNNSPPEPSDLNKQPNYNWSSFNSQERIIQAGILYSSKHLGEFPCFPGVSPLDLASLDRAVLERLPLQRMGEAAKVGKVVVNFWGKVTPKKKDDKSPKKANDLGTPMLRPKIAATAVFRPSENQLKTILILWFTPECRDALIAEICLVLGLSPEGETQTYTTPNGATGETTSYQGELGAITIKTQHVEDLTEKLDVDNPSVSGNNRQQRRVNLLQERIQDINSALPKPEGLSGALVEIKPKAKYVPPESDPKLAWRIAAMQAGYLNQHINPITGDKKDARGQQRIKMAVSDLWRQLGILPIPLIDPEPDKDNIDSNLWLTCFYVIRRTRKTTASNKPSTVALMLRVNPITGLVEMTTPSWFSERGWVSYAVGLGHLLKEKWDYNSGFESSTVDNGQEQSFNDKKREQNLLNQFVTKCLQDCLSKPIEGGNPPRVLFMAEAQNSRRMLTWLRNPDFQAKTIFNELNLDDSEKERLWIARMRTAKDGEVPFGVVKDSPGSRTSGIFQWQDICQHTEDDRGESYIPSLYISMRKGLTTEQGLLKISQSRLDDGGKQAGNPSPLEIAIVHHPGIHATDLASLIHNLRDRWPYFPDYTSLPFPFPFATSARQYAVGVKDRVDLDDIEVD
;
A
#
# COMPACT_ATOMS: atom_id res chain seq x y z
N MET A 1 -28.54 -3.74 -6.80
CA MET A 1 -28.24 -2.31 -7.06
C MET A 1 -29.56 -1.59 -7.18
N SER A 2 -29.73 -0.42 -6.56
CA SER A 2 -30.96 0.36 -6.69
C SER A 2 -31.09 0.92 -8.11
N TRP A 3 -32.29 0.84 -8.67
CA TRP A 3 -32.60 1.36 -9.99
C TRP A 3 -34.07 1.84 -10.03
N PRO A 4 -34.40 2.95 -10.72
CA PRO A 4 -33.48 3.88 -11.38
C PRO A 4 -32.52 4.56 -10.41
N PRO A 5 -31.43 5.19 -10.89
CA PRO A 5 -30.54 5.97 -10.04
C PRO A 5 -31.30 7.08 -9.31
N TYR A 6 -31.00 7.28 -8.04
CA TYR A 6 -31.58 8.33 -7.21
C TYR A 6 -30.80 9.64 -7.39
N PRO A 7 -31.46 10.78 -7.59
CA PRO A 7 -30.80 12.08 -7.66
C PRO A 7 -30.35 12.54 -6.26
N VAL A 8 -29.11 13.01 -6.13
CA VAL A 8 -28.56 13.57 -4.89
C VAL A 8 -27.99 14.97 -5.13
N SER A 9 -28.29 15.86 -4.19
CA SER A 9 -27.82 17.24 -4.21
C SER A 9 -26.34 17.34 -3.84
N ILE A 10 -25.62 18.25 -4.51
CA ILE A 10 -24.21 18.55 -4.28
C ILE A 10 -24.13 19.96 -3.74
N THR A 11 -23.62 20.12 -2.52
CA THR A 11 -23.61 21.43 -1.87
C THR A 11 -22.21 22.01 -1.75
N LYS A 12 -22.10 23.33 -1.92
CA LYS A 12 -20.89 24.11 -1.58
C LYS A 12 -21.25 25.06 -0.45
N GLY A 13 -20.86 24.68 0.77
CA GLY A 13 -21.28 25.39 1.98
C GLY A 13 -22.74 25.07 2.32
N LYS A 14 -23.62 26.08 2.25
CA LYS A 14 -25.08 25.93 2.47
C LYS A 14 -25.90 26.00 1.17
N LYS A 15 -25.25 26.18 0.02
CA LYS A 15 -25.94 26.33 -1.28
C LYS A 15 -25.80 25.04 -2.08
N GLU A 16 -26.92 24.57 -2.63
CA GLU A 16 -26.94 23.52 -3.63
C GLU A 16 -26.38 24.07 -4.96
N VAL A 17 -25.51 23.30 -5.60
CA VAL A 17 -24.78 23.72 -6.81
C VAL A 17 -25.13 22.84 -8.00
N LYS A 18 -25.33 21.53 -7.81
CA LYS A 18 -25.60 20.56 -8.88
C LYS A 18 -26.27 19.30 -8.30
N ASN A 19 -26.86 18.47 -9.17
CA ASN A 19 -27.34 17.12 -8.84
C ASN A 19 -26.47 16.02 -9.45
N ALA A 20 -26.30 14.91 -8.73
CA ALA A 20 -25.71 13.67 -9.24
C ALA A 20 -26.73 12.54 -9.22
N SER A 21 -26.65 11.62 -10.18
CA SER A 21 -27.45 10.38 -10.14
C SER A 21 -26.63 9.24 -9.55
N ILE A 22 -27.11 8.60 -8.48
CA ILE A 22 -26.40 7.49 -7.81
C ILE A 22 -27.29 6.26 -7.63
N SER A 23 -26.66 5.09 -7.55
CA SER A 23 -27.31 3.85 -7.09
C SER A 23 -26.60 3.31 -5.87
N PHE A 24 -27.36 2.90 -4.86
CA PHE A 24 -26.83 2.07 -3.79
C PHE A 24 -26.63 0.63 -4.30
N VAL A 25 -25.47 0.06 -4.00
CA VAL A 25 -25.11 -1.29 -4.41
C VAL A 25 -24.80 -2.10 -3.17
N ILE A 26 -25.62 -3.12 -2.95
CA ILE A 26 -25.37 -4.19 -1.98
C ILE A 26 -24.74 -5.35 -2.75
N SER A 27 -23.53 -5.74 -2.38
CA SER A 27 -22.85 -6.92 -2.90
C SER A 27 -22.68 -7.92 -1.76
N PHE A 28 -23.16 -9.14 -1.91
CA PHE A 28 -22.96 -10.18 -0.92
C PHE A 28 -21.66 -10.93 -1.24
N LYS A 29 -20.79 -11.09 -0.25
CA LYS A 29 -19.58 -11.91 -0.34
C LYS A 29 -19.65 -13.05 0.63
N LEU A 30 -19.27 -14.24 0.15
CA LEU A 30 -19.03 -15.39 1.01
C LEU A 30 -17.60 -15.29 1.53
N GLN A 31 -17.44 -15.29 2.86
CA GLN A 31 -16.14 -15.13 3.52
C GLN A 31 -15.97 -16.16 4.61
N THR A 32 -14.71 -16.46 4.96
CA THR A 32 -14.38 -17.19 6.18
C THR A 32 -13.54 -16.29 7.09
N TYR A 33 -13.63 -16.53 8.39
CA TYR A 33 -12.80 -15.93 9.43
C TYR A 33 -11.98 -17.03 10.12
N PRO A 34 -10.89 -16.68 10.83
CA PRO A 34 -10.16 -17.62 11.66
C PRO A 34 -11.09 -18.40 12.61
N TRP A 35 -10.77 -19.67 12.81
CA TRP A 35 -11.48 -20.55 13.77
C TRP A 35 -12.96 -20.75 13.45
N GLN A 36 -13.40 -20.46 12.23
CA GLN A 36 -14.76 -20.77 11.78
C GLN A 36 -14.77 -21.97 10.84
N SER A 37 -15.69 -22.90 11.11
CA SER A 37 -15.97 -24.06 10.27
C SER A 37 -16.90 -23.75 9.09
N GLN A 38 -17.70 -22.68 9.19
CA GLN A 38 -18.70 -22.31 8.19
C GLN A 38 -18.43 -20.92 7.62
N PRO A 39 -18.67 -20.70 6.32
CA PRO A 39 -18.54 -19.38 5.73
C PRO A 39 -19.70 -18.46 6.13
N VAL A 40 -19.42 -17.16 6.20
CA VAL A 40 -20.38 -16.10 6.50
C VAL A 40 -20.67 -15.28 5.25
N ILE A 41 -21.93 -14.89 5.08
CA ILE A 41 -22.35 -13.95 4.04
C ILE A 41 -22.20 -12.54 4.58
N VAL A 42 -21.32 -11.77 3.98
CA VAL A 42 -21.03 -10.39 4.36
C VAL A 42 -21.58 -9.43 3.30
N PRO A 43 -22.54 -8.56 3.64
CA PRO A 43 -22.97 -7.51 2.73
C PRO A 43 -21.90 -6.41 2.62
N GLN A 44 -21.66 -5.96 1.40
CA GLN A 44 -20.77 -4.84 1.08
C GLN A 44 -21.56 -3.75 0.39
N LEU A 45 -21.47 -2.56 0.97
CA LEU A 45 -22.22 -1.41 0.53
C LEU A 45 -21.30 -0.47 -0.23
N SER A 46 -21.77 -0.04 -1.40
CA SER A 46 -21.07 0.94 -2.23
C SER A 46 -22.07 1.80 -2.97
N ILE A 47 -21.57 2.89 -3.56
CA ILE A 47 -22.36 3.70 -4.49
C ILE A 47 -21.82 3.55 -5.90
N ARG A 48 -22.73 3.49 -6.86
CA ARG A 48 -22.45 3.70 -8.28
C ARG A 48 -22.93 5.08 -8.67
N ARG A 49 -22.16 5.77 -9.49
CA ARG A 49 -22.42 7.13 -9.93
C ARG A 49 -22.63 7.09 -11.43
N TRP A 50 -23.66 7.76 -11.92
CA TRP A 50 -24.09 7.66 -13.31
C TRP A 50 -23.98 9.00 -14.01
N PHE A 51 -23.56 8.98 -15.27
CA PHE A 51 -23.72 10.13 -16.14
C PHE A 51 -25.21 10.32 -16.42
N SER A 52 -25.70 11.53 -16.22
CA SER A 52 -27.11 11.91 -16.47
C SER A 52 -27.25 13.06 -17.46
N GLU A 53 -26.15 13.76 -17.75
CA GLU A 53 -26.10 14.90 -18.69
C GLU A 53 -25.40 14.48 -19.98
N PRO A 54 -25.82 14.99 -21.16
CA PRO A 54 -25.18 14.68 -22.44
C PRO A 54 -23.65 14.87 -22.41
N LEU A 55 -22.94 13.94 -23.04
CA LEU A 55 -21.48 13.90 -23.09
C LEU A 55 -20.99 14.30 -24.48
N ASN A 56 -20.06 15.26 -24.53
CA ASN A 56 -19.39 15.63 -25.79
C ASN A 56 -18.58 14.45 -26.35
N LYS A 57 -17.98 13.64 -25.46
CA LYS A 57 -17.28 12.40 -25.78
C LYS A 57 -17.31 11.47 -24.58
N ILE A 58 -17.17 10.17 -24.82
CA ILE A 58 -16.98 9.21 -23.73
C ILE A 58 -15.69 9.56 -22.96
N PRO A 59 -15.76 9.72 -21.63
CA PRO A 59 -14.68 10.35 -20.88
C PRO A 59 -13.44 9.48 -20.65
N TYR A 60 -13.48 8.18 -20.97
CA TYR A 60 -12.35 7.28 -20.80
C TYR A 60 -12.43 6.05 -21.73
N SER A 61 -11.28 5.50 -22.10
CA SER A 61 -11.19 4.28 -22.91
C SER A 61 -11.75 3.07 -22.15
N GLY A 62 -12.58 2.26 -22.83
CA GLY A 62 -13.22 1.09 -22.21
C GLY A 62 -14.35 1.43 -21.25
N ALA A 63 -15.07 2.54 -21.49
CA ALA A 63 -16.26 2.90 -20.72
C ALA A 63 -17.24 1.75 -20.60
N THR A 64 -17.84 1.61 -19.42
CA THR A 64 -18.79 0.55 -19.11
C THR A 64 -20.20 1.13 -19.11
N ALA A 65 -21.06 0.61 -19.99
CA ALA A 65 -22.50 0.78 -19.90
C ALA A 65 -23.11 -0.40 -19.15
N TYR A 66 -24.18 -0.13 -18.42
CA TYR A 66 -25.07 -1.15 -17.88
C TYR A 66 -26.34 -1.11 -18.70
N VAL A 67 -26.69 -2.21 -19.36
CA VAL A 67 -27.85 -2.33 -20.24
C VAL A 67 -28.74 -3.44 -19.71
N GLY A 68 -30.03 -3.17 -19.56
CA GLY A 68 -30.97 -4.10 -18.95
C GLY A 68 -32.41 -3.83 -19.33
N ASP A 69 -33.26 -4.81 -19.05
CA ASP A 69 -34.71 -4.70 -19.08
C ASP A 69 -35.31 -5.37 -17.81
N ASN A 70 -36.63 -5.53 -17.78
CA ASN A 70 -37.38 -6.11 -16.66
C ASN A 70 -37.45 -7.66 -16.65
N ARG A 71 -36.65 -8.38 -17.46
CA ARG A 71 -36.65 -9.86 -17.54
C ARG A 71 -35.56 -10.53 -16.69
N ARG A 72 -35.87 -11.71 -16.11
CA ARG A 72 -34.84 -12.68 -15.68
C ARG A 72 -34.29 -13.45 -16.88
N TRP A 73 -32.98 -13.64 -16.89
CA TRP A 73 -32.27 -14.39 -17.92
C TRP A 73 -32.46 -15.91 -17.81
N LEU A 74 -32.91 -16.42 -16.65
CA LEU A 74 -32.88 -17.85 -16.32
C LEU A 74 -34.24 -18.56 -16.34
N ASP A 75 -35.33 -17.85 -16.04
CA ASP A 75 -36.67 -18.44 -15.87
C ASP A 75 -37.81 -17.63 -16.50
N GLY A 76 -37.52 -16.50 -17.18
CA GLY A 76 -38.51 -15.73 -17.96
C GLY A 76 -39.55 -14.96 -17.14
N GLU A 77 -39.50 -15.02 -15.80
CA GLU A 77 -40.39 -14.24 -14.93
C GLU A 77 -39.94 -12.77 -14.76
N ARG A 78 -40.86 -11.93 -14.28
CA ARG A 78 -40.60 -10.51 -13.99
C ARG A 78 -39.76 -10.37 -12.71
N GLN A 79 -38.57 -9.78 -12.85
CA GLN A 79 -37.76 -9.30 -11.72
C GLN A 79 -37.80 -7.78 -11.64
N PRO A 80 -37.46 -7.19 -10.48
CA PRO A 80 -37.41 -5.75 -10.33
C PRO A 80 -36.52 -5.07 -11.40
N PHE A 81 -35.37 -5.65 -11.77
CA PHE A 81 -34.54 -5.28 -12.94
C PHE A 81 -33.25 -6.12 -13.05
N CYS A 82 -32.73 -6.43 -14.26
CA CYS A 82 -31.40 -7.08 -14.44
C CYS A 82 -30.50 -6.32 -15.42
N PHE A 83 -29.23 -6.09 -15.07
CA PHE A 83 -28.25 -5.40 -15.93
C PHE A 83 -27.14 -6.32 -16.42
N MET A 84 -26.88 -6.28 -17.73
CA MET A 84 -25.61 -6.70 -18.29
C MET A 84 -24.62 -5.55 -18.30
N ARG A 85 -23.38 -5.85 -17.91
CA ARG A 85 -22.24 -4.93 -18.02
C ARG A 85 -21.62 -5.04 -19.42
N LEU A 86 -21.67 -3.97 -20.22
CA LEU A 86 -21.10 -3.90 -21.56
C LEU A 86 -19.94 -2.90 -21.64
N ALA A 87 -18.81 -3.33 -22.21
CA ALA A 87 -17.71 -2.43 -22.53
C ALA A 87 -17.95 -1.75 -23.88
N ILE A 88 -17.87 -0.42 -23.90
CA ILE A 88 -17.89 0.40 -25.11
C ILE A 88 -16.46 0.44 -25.66
N LYS A 89 -16.29 -0.03 -26.89
CA LYS A 89 -15.02 0.03 -27.61
C LYS A 89 -14.99 1.26 -28.52
N LYS A 90 -13.80 1.83 -28.71
CA LYS A 90 -13.54 2.94 -29.63
C LYS A 90 -12.57 2.48 -30.72
N ARG A 91 -12.87 2.76 -32.00
CA ARG A 91 -11.99 2.54 -33.16
C ARG A 91 -12.05 3.80 -34.03
N GLY A 92 -10.98 4.57 -34.10
CA GLY A 92 -11.07 5.94 -34.62
C GLY A 92 -12.01 6.74 -33.71
N GLU A 93 -12.94 7.51 -34.28
CA GLU A 93 -14.00 8.21 -33.52
C GLU A 93 -15.27 7.38 -33.29
N GLU A 94 -15.37 6.20 -33.91
CA GLU A 94 -16.57 5.36 -33.81
C GLU A 94 -16.60 4.54 -32.52
N LEU A 95 -17.81 4.45 -31.95
CA LEU A 95 -18.11 3.71 -30.72
C LEU A 95 -18.97 2.50 -31.06
N PHE A 96 -18.59 1.33 -30.55
CA PHE A 96 -19.29 0.08 -30.87
C PHE A 96 -19.29 -0.90 -29.69
N TRP A 97 -20.31 -1.75 -29.66
CA TRP A 97 -20.37 -2.91 -28.77
C TRP A 97 -19.45 -4.04 -29.26
N HIS A 98 -19.01 -4.91 -28.36
CA HIS A 98 -18.33 -6.14 -28.79
C HIS A 98 -19.25 -6.96 -29.71
N ARG A 99 -18.79 -7.33 -30.91
CA ARG A 99 -19.59 -8.01 -31.95
C ARG A 99 -20.35 -9.22 -31.43
N ALA A 100 -19.68 -10.08 -30.65
CA ALA A 100 -20.31 -11.27 -30.05
C ALA A 100 -21.52 -10.92 -29.17
N VAL A 101 -21.42 -9.85 -28.38
CA VAL A 101 -22.49 -9.44 -27.46
C VAL A 101 -23.63 -8.74 -28.21
N ALA A 102 -23.29 -7.88 -29.18
CA ALA A 102 -24.27 -7.26 -30.06
C ALA A 102 -25.08 -8.30 -30.83
N ASN A 103 -24.43 -9.34 -31.35
CA ASN A 103 -25.09 -10.43 -32.06
C ASN A 103 -25.99 -11.25 -31.13
N LEU A 104 -25.54 -11.55 -29.92
CA LEU A 104 -26.32 -12.31 -28.94
C LEU A 104 -27.60 -11.58 -28.54
N LEU A 105 -27.53 -10.25 -28.33
CA LEU A 105 -28.71 -9.44 -27.98
C LEU A 105 -29.68 -9.27 -29.17
N LYS A 106 -29.15 -9.23 -30.40
CA LYS A 106 -29.98 -9.20 -31.63
C LYS A 106 -30.83 -10.47 -31.80
N MET A 107 -30.37 -11.62 -31.30
CA MET A 107 -31.13 -12.89 -31.39
C MET A 107 -32.43 -12.87 -30.55
N ASP A 108 -32.57 -11.96 -29.59
CA ASP A 108 -33.73 -11.85 -28.69
C ASP A 108 -34.62 -10.63 -29.03
N ASN A 109 -34.56 -10.14 -30.28
CA ASN A 109 -35.27 -8.94 -30.76
C ASN A 109 -35.04 -7.67 -29.91
N ASN A 110 -33.96 -7.65 -29.13
CA ASN A 110 -33.64 -6.60 -28.18
C ASN A 110 -32.26 -6.03 -28.51
N SER A 111 -32.21 -5.14 -29.50
CA SER A 111 -30.96 -4.45 -29.83
C SER A 111 -30.59 -3.46 -28.73
N PRO A 112 -29.39 -3.53 -28.13
CA PRO A 112 -28.95 -2.49 -27.21
C PRO A 112 -28.91 -1.14 -27.94
N PRO A 113 -29.08 -0.01 -27.23
CA PRO A 113 -28.92 1.31 -27.85
C PRO A 113 -27.54 1.41 -28.51
N GLU A 114 -27.44 2.15 -29.62
CA GLU A 114 -26.14 2.40 -30.21
C GLU A 114 -25.27 3.18 -29.21
N PRO A 115 -23.97 2.87 -29.05
CA PRO A 115 -23.14 3.55 -28.06
C PRO A 115 -23.08 5.08 -28.23
N SER A 116 -23.27 5.57 -29.46
CA SER A 116 -23.39 6.99 -29.78
C SER A 116 -24.64 7.64 -29.18
N ASP A 117 -25.74 6.91 -29.07
CA ASP A 117 -26.97 7.41 -28.43
C ASP A 117 -26.76 7.60 -26.93
N LEU A 118 -25.94 6.76 -26.30
CA LEU A 118 -25.58 6.91 -24.89
C LEU A 118 -24.70 8.13 -24.61
N ASN A 119 -24.05 8.73 -25.61
CA ASN A 119 -23.41 10.04 -25.42
C ASN A 119 -24.46 11.16 -25.37
N LYS A 120 -25.46 11.11 -26.26
CA LYS A 120 -26.51 12.13 -26.34
C LYS A 120 -27.48 12.02 -25.17
N GLN A 121 -27.80 10.80 -24.76
CA GLN A 121 -28.73 10.49 -23.67
C GLN A 121 -28.14 9.39 -22.76
N PRO A 122 -27.19 9.74 -21.86
CA PRO A 122 -26.60 8.77 -20.94
C PRO A 122 -27.60 8.14 -19.97
N ASN A 123 -28.75 8.78 -19.76
CA ASN A 123 -29.87 8.30 -18.95
C ASN A 123 -30.94 7.55 -19.76
N TYR A 124 -30.51 6.75 -20.73
CA TYR A 124 -31.35 6.10 -21.73
C TYR A 124 -32.52 5.32 -21.11
N ASN A 125 -33.74 5.81 -21.32
CA ASN A 125 -35.02 5.25 -20.87
C ASN A 125 -35.14 4.98 -19.35
N TRP A 126 -34.43 5.73 -18.49
CA TRP A 126 -34.55 5.55 -17.03
C TRP A 126 -35.96 5.81 -16.50
N SER A 127 -36.72 6.72 -17.14
CA SER A 127 -38.11 7.03 -16.79
C SER A 127 -39.10 5.91 -17.10
N SER A 128 -38.72 4.97 -17.96
CA SER A 128 -39.55 3.81 -18.34
C SER A 128 -39.45 2.64 -17.36
N PHE A 129 -38.85 2.86 -16.19
CA PHE A 129 -38.81 1.87 -15.11
C PHE A 129 -40.22 1.46 -14.68
N ASN A 130 -40.45 0.15 -14.51
CA ASN A 130 -41.76 -0.47 -14.30
C ASN A 130 -42.75 -0.41 -15.49
N SER A 131 -42.29 -0.05 -16.70
CA SER A 131 -43.15 -0.22 -17.89
C SER A 131 -43.60 -1.67 -18.04
N GLN A 132 -44.86 -1.86 -18.43
CA GLN A 132 -45.38 -3.17 -18.82
C GLN A 132 -44.74 -3.65 -20.13
N GLU A 133 -44.32 -2.71 -20.97
CA GLU A 133 -43.61 -2.96 -22.22
C GLU A 133 -42.13 -3.24 -21.97
N ARG A 134 -41.56 -4.06 -22.87
CA ARG A 134 -40.14 -4.41 -22.82
C ARG A 134 -39.31 -3.25 -23.36
N ILE A 135 -38.91 -2.35 -22.46
CA ILE A 135 -38.08 -1.19 -22.80
C ILE A 135 -36.67 -1.38 -22.25
N ILE A 136 -35.69 -1.37 -23.14
CA ILE A 136 -34.27 -1.39 -22.77
C ILE A 136 -33.91 -0.08 -22.09
N GLN A 137 -33.23 -0.20 -20.96
CA GLN A 137 -32.68 0.92 -20.21
C GLN A 137 -31.17 0.77 -20.15
N ALA A 138 -30.48 1.89 -20.25
CA ALA A 138 -29.02 1.88 -20.24
C ALA A 138 -28.45 3.09 -19.50
N GLY A 139 -27.29 2.90 -18.87
CA GLY A 139 -26.57 3.97 -18.18
C GLY A 139 -25.06 3.82 -18.28
N ILE A 140 -24.34 4.93 -18.41
CA ILE A 140 -22.87 4.96 -18.35
C ILE A 140 -22.44 5.29 -16.92
N LEU A 141 -21.52 4.48 -16.39
CA LEU A 141 -20.97 4.65 -15.03
C LEU A 141 -19.78 5.64 -15.02
N TYR A 142 -19.66 6.46 -13.97
CA TYR A 142 -18.40 7.12 -13.64
C TYR A 142 -17.35 6.12 -13.11
N SER A 143 -16.15 6.16 -13.67
CA SER A 143 -15.00 5.41 -13.12
C SER A 143 -14.34 6.17 -11.97
N SER A 144 -13.78 5.45 -10.99
CA SER A 144 -12.90 6.05 -9.98
C SER A 144 -11.57 6.54 -10.56
N LYS A 145 -11.22 6.09 -11.77
CA LYS A 145 -10.04 6.54 -12.53
C LYS A 145 -10.23 7.88 -13.23
N HIS A 146 -11.43 8.48 -13.14
CA HIS A 146 -11.69 9.76 -13.78
C HIS A 146 -11.00 10.90 -13.01
N LEU A 147 -10.14 11.65 -13.69
CA LEU A 147 -9.33 12.74 -13.11
C LEU A 147 -10.08 14.08 -13.01
N GLY A 148 -11.31 14.16 -13.54
CA GLY A 148 -12.15 15.36 -13.47
C GLY A 148 -12.97 15.48 -12.20
N GLU A 149 -13.57 16.66 -11.99
CA GLU A 149 -14.56 16.88 -10.92
C GLU A 149 -15.76 15.96 -11.14
N PHE A 150 -15.82 14.88 -10.36
CA PHE A 150 -16.99 14.01 -10.34
C PHE A 150 -18.11 14.69 -9.55
N PRO A 151 -19.37 14.54 -9.98
CA PRO A 151 -20.48 15.24 -9.33
C PRO A 151 -20.73 14.69 -7.92
N CYS A 152 -20.39 13.43 -7.62
CA CYS A 152 -20.56 12.85 -6.29
C CYS A 152 -19.31 12.08 -5.85
N PHE A 153 -18.86 12.26 -4.61
CA PHE A 153 -17.73 11.49 -4.06
C PHE A 153 -18.10 10.01 -3.91
N PRO A 154 -17.15 9.08 -4.10
CA PRO A 154 -17.41 7.66 -3.87
C PRO A 154 -17.65 7.33 -2.38
N GLY A 155 -18.16 6.12 -2.12
CA GLY A 155 -18.40 5.58 -0.77
C GLY A 155 -19.78 5.90 -0.19
N VAL A 156 -20.19 5.10 0.79
CA VAL A 156 -21.48 5.21 1.50
C VAL A 156 -21.28 5.86 2.87
N SER A 157 -22.20 6.73 3.30
CA SER A 157 -22.07 7.38 4.61
C SER A 157 -22.31 6.38 5.75
N PRO A 158 -21.86 6.69 6.98
CA PRO A 158 -22.15 5.84 8.14
C PRO A 158 -23.63 5.65 8.42
N LEU A 159 -24.44 6.70 8.19
CA LEU A 159 -25.88 6.65 8.36
C LEU A 159 -26.53 5.70 7.33
N ASP A 160 -26.09 5.77 6.07
CA ASP A 160 -26.56 4.87 5.02
C ASP A 160 -26.17 3.42 5.31
N LEU A 161 -24.94 3.21 5.78
CA LEU A 161 -24.43 1.90 6.20
C LEU A 161 -25.32 1.29 7.28
N ALA A 162 -25.57 2.03 8.36
CA ALA A 162 -26.35 1.55 9.49
C ALA A 162 -27.82 1.29 9.12
N SER A 163 -28.40 2.17 8.29
CA SER A 163 -29.78 2.02 7.83
C SER A 163 -29.95 0.78 6.94
N LEU A 164 -29.00 0.54 6.03
CA LEU A 164 -29.02 -0.62 5.15
C LEU A 164 -28.70 -1.93 5.89
N ASP A 165 -27.76 -1.92 6.83
CA ASP A 165 -27.45 -3.08 7.67
C ASP A 165 -28.71 -3.54 8.43
N ARG A 166 -29.42 -2.60 9.07
CA ARG A 166 -30.71 -2.87 9.72
C ARG A 166 -31.74 -3.41 8.74
N ALA A 167 -31.88 -2.78 7.57
CA ALA A 167 -32.85 -3.19 6.57
C ALA A 167 -32.59 -4.61 6.02
N VAL A 168 -31.31 -5.01 5.92
CA VAL A 168 -30.89 -6.37 5.52
C VAL A 168 -31.29 -7.38 6.59
N LEU A 169 -31.06 -7.08 7.87
CA LEU A 169 -31.43 -7.94 8.99
C LEU A 169 -32.94 -8.12 9.12
N GLU A 170 -33.72 -7.07 8.89
CA GLU A 170 -35.19 -7.13 8.96
C GLU A 170 -35.82 -7.95 7.83
N ARG A 171 -35.16 -8.02 6.66
CA ARG A 171 -35.76 -8.58 5.43
C ARG A 171 -35.20 -9.93 5.02
N LEU A 172 -34.00 -10.27 5.46
CA LEU A 172 -33.35 -11.53 5.14
C LEU A 172 -33.22 -12.36 6.42
N PRO A 173 -33.48 -13.68 6.37
CA PRO A 173 -33.32 -14.59 7.50
C PRO A 173 -31.82 -14.87 7.74
N LEU A 174 -31.03 -13.83 8.04
CA LEU A 174 -29.59 -13.89 8.24
C LEU A 174 -29.27 -13.71 9.73
N GLN A 175 -28.45 -14.59 10.28
CA GLN A 175 -27.83 -14.36 11.57
C GLN A 175 -26.75 -13.28 11.43
N ARG A 176 -26.86 -12.22 12.23
CA ARG A 176 -25.85 -11.16 12.28
C ARG A 176 -24.58 -11.70 12.92
N MET A 177 -23.42 -11.35 12.36
CA MET A 177 -22.16 -11.46 13.11
C MET A 177 -22.19 -10.49 14.30
N GLY A 178 -21.64 -10.90 15.44
CA GLY A 178 -21.63 -10.05 16.63
C GLY A 178 -20.89 -8.73 16.41
N GLU A 179 -21.25 -7.70 17.19
CA GLU A 179 -20.62 -6.38 17.10
C GLU A 179 -19.23 -6.37 17.76
N ALA A 180 -18.32 -5.54 17.24
CA ALA A 180 -17.02 -5.36 17.87
C ALA A 180 -17.12 -4.31 18.98
N ALA A 181 -16.86 -4.73 20.22
CA ALA A 181 -16.87 -3.86 21.38
C ALA A 181 -15.48 -3.22 21.57
N LYS A 182 -15.44 -1.96 21.97
CA LYS A 182 -14.16 -1.27 22.21
C LYS A 182 -13.45 -1.93 23.39
N VAL A 183 -12.22 -2.36 23.17
CA VAL A 183 -11.35 -2.93 24.21
C VAL A 183 -10.00 -2.25 24.11
N GLY A 184 -9.35 -1.94 25.22
CA GLY A 184 -8.05 -1.26 25.20
C GLY A 184 -8.13 0.27 25.27
N LYS A 185 -7.05 0.87 25.79
CA LYS A 185 -6.85 2.31 25.88
C LYS A 185 -6.19 2.79 24.60
N VAL A 186 -6.71 3.85 23.98
CA VAL A 186 -6.01 4.50 22.86
C VAL A 186 -4.79 5.20 23.45
N VAL A 187 -3.60 4.69 23.18
CA VAL A 187 -2.36 5.25 23.70
C VAL A 187 -2.04 6.59 23.02
N VAL A 188 -1.43 7.48 23.82
CA VAL A 188 -1.09 8.88 23.56
C VAL A 188 -0.21 9.03 22.31
N ASN A 189 -0.23 10.21 21.68
CA ASN A 189 0.68 10.54 20.56
C ASN A 189 2.15 10.24 20.93
N PHE A 190 2.68 9.13 20.43
CA PHE A 190 4.02 8.60 20.74
C PHE A 190 5.12 9.62 20.42
N TRP A 191 5.05 10.25 19.25
CA TRP A 191 6.02 11.24 18.80
C TRP A 191 5.83 12.64 19.42
N GLY A 192 4.94 12.80 20.41
CA GLY A 192 4.59 14.10 20.99
C GLY A 192 3.58 14.91 20.15
N LYS A 193 2.91 15.87 20.80
CA LYS A 193 1.89 16.71 20.15
C LYS A 193 2.54 17.77 19.26
N VAL A 194 2.06 17.86 18.02
CA VAL A 194 2.34 19.01 17.14
C VAL A 194 1.53 20.20 17.65
N THR A 195 2.18 21.33 17.91
CA THR A 195 1.48 22.55 18.29
C THR A 195 0.68 23.06 17.08
N PRO A 196 -0.67 23.07 17.13
CA PRO A 196 -1.44 23.62 16.02
C PRO A 196 -1.22 25.12 15.94
N LYS A 197 -1.04 25.64 14.72
CA LYS A 197 -1.03 27.09 14.53
C LYS A 197 -2.42 27.66 14.75
N LYS A 198 -2.47 28.85 15.34
CA LYS A 198 -3.70 29.66 15.32
C LYS A 198 -4.06 29.97 13.86
N LYS A 199 -5.35 30.01 13.56
CA LYS A 199 -5.90 30.16 12.20
C LYS A 199 -5.35 31.39 11.45
N ASP A 200 -4.92 32.41 12.18
CA ASP A 200 -4.45 33.69 11.64
C ASP A 200 -2.90 33.85 11.65
N ASP A 201 -2.17 32.85 12.16
CA ASP A 201 -0.71 32.89 12.23
C ASP A 201 -0.06 32.39 10.93
N LYS A 202 0.51 33.33 10.16
CA LYS A 202 1.21 33.07 8.89
C LYS A 202 2.72 32.83 9.03
N SER A 203 3.28 32.85 10.25
CA SER A 203 4.71 32.53 10.45
C SER A 203 5.03 31.13 9.90
N PRO A 204 6.27 30.78 9.55
CA PRO A 204 6.64 29.39 9.22
C PRO A 204 6.55 28.50 10.47
N LYS A 205 6.25 27.19 10.31
CA LYS A 205 6.24 26.28 11.47
C LYS A 205 7.69 26.12 11.95
N LYS A 206 7.93 26.12 13.25
CA LYS A 206 9.26 25.74 13.77
C LYS A 206 9.56 24.30 13.34
N ALA A 207 10.83 23.98 13.12
CA ALA A 207 11.23 22.66 12.60
C ALA A 207 10.76 21.51 13.51
N ASN A 208 10.74 21.70 14.84
CA ASN A 208 10.25 20.70 15.79
C ASN A 208 8.71 20.58 15.85
N ASP A 209 7.96 21.50 15.22
CA ASP A 209 6.49 21.47 15.13
C ASP A 209 6.01 20.86 13.79
N LEU A 210 6.89 20.20 13.04
CA LEU A 210 6.52 19.51 11.80
C LEU A 210 5.72 18.24 12.09
N GLY A 211 4.77 17.91 11.21
CA GLY A 211 3.87 16.76 11.39
C GLY A 211 4.64 15.45 11.46
N THR A 212 5.49 15.21 10.46
CA THR A 212 6.32 14.01 10.32
C THR A 212 7.47 14.00 11.33
N PRO A 213 7.62 12.93 12.15
CA PRO A 213 8.71 12.81 13.13
C PRO A 213 10.11 12.95 12.54
N MET A 214 10.41 12.29 11.41
CA MET A 214 11.73 12.35 10.76
C MET A 214 12.06 13.68 10.06
N LEU A 215 11.18 14.68 10.15
CA LEU A 215 11.50 16.07 9.78
C LEU A 215 11.84 16.94 10.98
N ARG A 216 11.71 16.42 12.20
CA ARG A 216 12.00 17.18 13.43
C ARG A 216 13.47 16.99 13.79
N PRO A 217 14.27 18.05 13.90
CA PRO A 217 15.71 17.90 14.08
C PRO A 217 16.13 17.05 15.27
N LYS A 218 15.44 17.21 16.42
CA LYS A 218 15.72 16.43 17.63
C LYS A 218 15.52 14.91 17.46
N ILE A 219 14.62 14.51 16.57
CA ILE A 219 14.33 13.10 16.31
C ILE A 219 15.26 12.57 15.22
N ALA A 220 15.34 13.27 14.09
CA ALA A 220 16.08 12.81 12.92
C ALA A 220 17.60 12.78 13.16
N ALA A 221 18.19 13.84 13.71
CA ALA A 221 19.63 13.90 13.97
C ALA A 221 20.08 12.78 14.93
N THR A 222 19.32 12.56 16.01
CA THR A 222 19.56 11.47 16.98
C THR A 222 19.44 10.09 16.35
N ALA A 223 18.52 9.91 15.40
CA ALA A 223 18.37 8.64 14.69
C ALA A 223 19.52 8.40 13.69
N VAL A 224 19.92 9.42 12.93
CA VAL A 224 20.96 9.33 11.89
C VAL A 224 22.35 9.14 12.49
N PHE A 225 22.69 9.88 13.54
CA PHE A 225 24.02 9.87 14.14
C PHE A 225 24.19 8.85 15.28
N ARG A 226 23.21 7.96 15.50
CA ARG A 226 23.34 6.89 16.47
C ARG A 226 24.57 6.02 16.15
N PRO A 227 25.38 5.63 17.16
CA PRO A 227 26.41 4.61 16.98
C PRO A 227 25.78 3.35 16.38
N SER A 228 26.27 2.96 15.21
CA SER A 228 25.82 1.76 14.50
C SER A 228 26.99 1.23 13.68
N GLU A 229 26.95 -0.06 13.34
CA GLU A 229 27.97 -0.67 12.47
C GLU A 229 28.02 -0.02 11.08
N ASN A 230 26.92 0.63 10.65
CA ASN A 230 26.77 1.26 9.34
C ASN A 230 26.32 2.72 9.47
N GLN A 231 27.17 3.57 10.05
CA GLN A 231 26.90 5.01 10.11
C GLN A 231 26.81 5.63 8.72
N LEU A 232 25.82 6.50 8.52
CA LEU A 232 25.73 7.35 7.33
C LEU A 232 26.96 8.25 7.26
N LYS A 233 27.72 8.17 6.17
CA LYS A 233 28.89 9.04 5.95
C LYS A 233 28.69 10.01 4.80
N THR A 234 28.09 9.55 3.69
CA THR A 234 27.98 10.36 2.47
C THR A 234 26.55 10.49 2.00
N ILE A 235 26.15 11.71 1.62
CA ILE A 235 24.96 11.97 0.82
C ILE A 235 25.40 12.58 -0.51
N LEU A 236 25.03 11.93 -1.61
CA LEU A 236 25.27 12.42 -2.96
C LEU A 236 24.00 13.14 -3.48
N ILE A 237 24.13 14.38 -3.89
CA ILE A 237 23.06 15.15 -4.53
C ILE A 237 23.38 15.28 -6.01
N LEU A 238 22.57 14.61 -6.83
CA LEU A 238 22.63 14.65 -8.28
C LEU A 238 21.55 15.62 -8.77
N TRP A 239 21.97 16.79 -9.23
CA TRP A 239 21.07 17.91 -9.49
C TRP A 239 21.07 18.32 -10.97
N PHE A 240 19.93 18.85 -11.42
CA PHE A 240 19.79 19.53 -12.71
C PHE A 240 19.61 21.03 -12.49
N THR A 241 18.88 21.41 -11.44
CA THR A 241 18.66 22.81 -11.06
C THR A 241 19.42 23.16 -9.77
N PRO A 242 20.18 24.28 -9.74
CA PRO A 242 20.84 24.74 -8.52
C PRO A 242 19.85 24.98 -7.37
N GLU A 243 18.63 25.42 -7.67
CA GLU A 243 17.58 25.66 -6.67
C GLU A 243 17.20 24.37 -5.94
N CYS A 244 17.08 23.26 -6.66
CA CYS A 244 16.80 21.95 -6.06
C CYS A 244 17.98 21.47 -5.20
N ARG A 245 19.21 21.61 -5.72
CA ARG A 245 20.44 21.28 -4.98
C ARG A 245 20.50 22.02 -3.65
N ASP A 246 20.37 23.34 -3.67
CA ASP A 246 20.52 24.19 -2.50
C ASP A 246 19.39 23.94 -1.49
N ALA A 247 18.17 23.70 -1.97
CA ALA A 247 17.04 23.34 -1.12
C ALA A 247 17.21 21.99 -0.42
N LEU A 248 17.78 20.99 -1.11
CA LEU A 248 18.09 19.68 -0.52
C LEU A 248 19.18 19.81 0.55
N ILE A 249 20.27 20.53 0.28
CA ILE A 249 21.33 20.80 1.25
C ILE A 249 20.74 21.50 2.48
N ALA A 250 19.96 22.57 2.27
CA ALA A 250 19.35 23.34 3.34
C ALA A 250 18.43 22.48 4.23
N GLU A 251 17.61 21.60 3.63
CA GLU A 251 16.73 20.72 4.40
C GLU A 251 17.51 19.64 5.16
N ILE A 252 18.57 19.05 4.55
CA ILE A 252 19.44 18.09 5.24
C ILE A 252 20.11 18.75 6.44
N CYS A 253 20.72 19.93 6.25
CA CYS A 253 21.38 20.67 7.33
C CYS A 253 20.39 21.06 8.43
N LEU A 254 19.18 21.50 8.06
CA LEU A 254 18.13 21.84 9.02
C LEU A 254 17.71 20.63 9.86
N VAL A 255 17.41 19.50 9.21
CA VAL A 255 16.90 18.28 9.86
C VAL A 255 17.98 17.59 10.69
N LEU A 256 19.25 17.71 10.32
CA LEU A 256 20.35 17.08 11.05
C LEU A 256 21.08 18.02 12.01
N GLY A 257 20.74 19.32 12.01
CA GLY A 257 21.41 20.32 12.85
C GLY A 257 22.88 20.53 12.46
N LEU A 258 23.16 20.57 11.16
CA LEU A 258 24.51 20.64 10.62
C LEU A 258 24.86 22.03 10.10
N SER A 259 26.15 22.36 10.14
CA SER A 259 26.75 23.53 9.50
C SER A 259 27.96 23.09 8.67
N PRO A 260 28.28 23.80 7.56
CA PRO A 260 29.44 23.47 6.75
C PRO A 260 30.72 23.64 7.57
N GLU A 261 31.65 22.71 7.40
CA GLU A 261 32.98 22.70 8.02
C GLU A 261 34.04 22.73 6.91
N GLY A 262 34.82 23.82 6.87
CA GLY A 262 35.87 24.02 5.87
C GLY A 262 35.36 24.56 4.53
N GLU A 263 36.27 24.62 3.55
CA GLU A 263 35.97 25.06 2.19
C GLU A 263 35.45 23.90 1.32
N THR A 264 34.54 24.21 0.40
CA THR A 264 34.07 23.27 -0.62
C THR A 264 35.23 22.89 -1.54
N GLN A 265 35.48 21.59 -1.67
CA GLN A 265 36.51 21.06 -2.54
C GLN A 265 35.89 20.54 -3.84
N THR A 266 36.55 20.80 -4.95
CA THR A 266 36.15 20.26 -6.25
C THR A 266 36.79 18.89 -6.45
N TYR A 267 36.02 17.91 -6.93
CA TYR A 267 36.52 16.60 -7.32
C TYR A 267 36.17 16.28 -8.77
N THR A 268 37.01 15.48 -9.41
CA THR A 268 36.73 14.93 -10.74
C THR A 268 36.13 13.54 -10.59
N THR A 269 34.97 13.34 -11.21
CA THR A 269 34.29 12.06 -11.29
C THR A 269 35.02 11.11 -12.25
N PRO A 270 34.77 9.79 -12.22
CA PRO A 270 35.52 8.87 -13.07
C PRO A 270 35.29 9.05 -14.57
N ASN A 271 34.20 9.71 -14.99
CA ASN A 271 33.94 10.07 -16.38
C ASN A 271 34.42 11.48 -16.77
N GLY A 272 35.14 12.18 -15.88
CA GLY A 272 35.70 13.50 -16.14
C GLY A 272 34.77 14.68 -15.82
N ALA A 273 33.53 14.44 -15.38
CA ALA A 273 32.65 15.50 -14.90
C ALA A 273 33.16 16.08 -13.57
N THR A 274 32.79 17.31 -13.27
CA THR A 274 33.20 18.03 -12.06
C THR A 274 32.10 17.96 -11.00
N GLY A 275 32.48 17.63 -9.76
CA GLY A 275 31.59 17.65 -8.60
C GLY A 275 32.20 18.45 -7.45
N GLU A 276 31.38 18.71 -6.43
CA GLU A 276 31.75 19.45 -5.23
C GLU A 276 31.57 18.57 -3.99
N THR A 277 32.49 18.63 -3.04
CA THR A 277 32.39 17.93 -1.76
C THR A 277 32.59 18.92 -0.61
N THR A 278 31.71 18.85 0.37
CA THR A 278 31.77 19.68 1.58
C THR A 278 31.46 18.82 2.79
N SER A 279 32.27 18.94 3.83
CA SER A 279 32.02 18.32 5.13
C SER A 279 31.02 19.17 5.92
N TYR A 280 30.11 18.52 6.63
CA TYR A 280 29.12 19.18 7.47
C TYR A 280 29.15 18.57 8.86
N GLN A 281 29.27 19.41 9.87
CA GLN A 281 29.40 19.03 11.28
C GLN A 281 28.26 19.62 12.10
N GLY A 282 27.76 18.83 13.04
CA GLY A 282 26.79 19.26 14.06
C GLY A 282 27.15 18.70 15.43
N GLU A 283 26.30 18.96 16.41
CA GLU A 283 26.53 18.52 17.80
C GLU A 283 26.56 16.99 17.94
N LEU A 284 25.75 16.28 17.14
CA LEU A 284 25.58 14.83 17.26
C LEU A 284 26.47 14.03 16.30
N GLY A 285 27.01 14.65 15.25
CA GLY A 285 27.83 13.95 14.27
C GLY A 285 28.12 14.77 13.01
N ALA A 286 28.72 14.10 12.03
CA ALA A 286 29.18 14.69 10.77
C ALA A 286 28.77 13.83 9.57
N ILE A 287 28.53 14.49 8.43
CA ILE A 287 28.39 13.85 7.13
C ILE A 287 29.16 14.63 6.07
N THR A 288 29.47 13.96 4.97
CA THR A 288 29.95 14.60 3.74
C THR A 288 28.80 14.69 2.75
N ILE A 289 28.55 15.89 2.21
CA ILE A 289 27.63 16.06 1.09
C ILE A 289 28.46 16.26 -0.18
N LYS A 290 28.29 15.35 -1.13
CA LYS A 290 28.84 15.44 -2.49
C LYS A 290 27.74 15.95 -3.41
N THR A 291 28.04 16.86 -4.33
CA THR A 291 27.10 17.32 -5.34
C THR A 291 27.69 17.20 -6.74
N GLN A 292 26.85 16.85 -7.71
CA GLN A 292 27.24 16.66 -9.10
C GLN A 292 26.05 16.96 -10.01
N HIS A 293 26.30 17.58 -11.15
CA HIS A 293 25.26 17.79 -12.15
C HIS A 293 24.88 16.45 -12.82
N VAL A 294 23.58 16.21 -13.06
CA VAL A 294 23.10 14.95 -13.65
C VAL A 294 23.50 14.74 -15.10
N GLU A 295 23.79 15.83 -15.83
CA GLU A 295 24.10 15.82 -17.27
C GLU A 295 23.04 15.00 -18.04
N ASP A 296 23.47 14.24 -19.05
CA ASP A 296 22.59 13.44 -19.90
C ASP A 296 22.10 12.14 -19.23
N LEU A 297 22.58 11.82 -18.02
CA LEU A 297 22.26 10.58 -17.32
C LEU A 297 20.79 10.49 -16.89
N THR A 298 20.07 11.62 -16.84
CA THR A 298 18.61 11.66 -16.56
C THR A 298 17.77 11.89 -17.82
N GLU A 299 18.40 11.94 -19.00
CA GLU A 299 17.69 12.10 -20.25
C GLU A 299 16.94 10.84 -20.66
N LYS A 300 15.93 11.05 -21.48
CA LYS A 300 15.01 10.05 -22.01
C LYS A 300 15.78 8.92 -22.73
N LEU A 301 15.41 7.66 -22.48
CA LEU A 301 15.92 6.52 -23.25
C LEU A 301 15.25 6.48 -24.64
N ASP A 302 16.03 6.57 -25.71
CA ASP A 302 15.50 6.63 -27.08
C ASP A 302 15.14 5.24 -27.63
N VAL A 303 14.07 4.65 -27.09
CA VAL A 303 13.60 3.29 -27.43
C VAL A 303 13.11 3.14 -28.87
N ASP A 304 12.78 4.25 -29.53
CA ASP A 304 12.27 4.26 -30.90
C ASP A 304 13.40 4.46 -31.93
N ASN A 305 14.63 4.74 -31.49
CA ASN A 305 15.81 4.84 -32.34
C ASN A 305 16.07 3.50 -33.07
N PRO A 306 16.05 3.47 -34.41
CA PRO A 306 16.27 2.25 -35.18
C PRO A 306 17.71 1.73 -35.12
N SER A 307 18.69 2.56 -34.73
CA SER A 307 20.10 2.16 -34.57
C SER A 307 20.36 1.33 -33.31
N VAL A 308 19.47 1.37 -32.32
CA VAL A 308 19.59 0.57 -31.10
C VAL A 308 19.34 -0.90 -31.43
N SER A 309 20.31 -1.75 -31.12
CA SER A 309 20.23 -3.19 -31.34
C SER A 309 19.03 -3.80 -30.60
N GLY A 310 18.34 -4.75 -31.23
CA GLY A 310 17.22 -5.47 -30.63
C GLY A 310 16.08 -5.74 -31.61
N ASN A 311 15.59 -6.98 -31.59
CA ASN A 311 14.56 -7.47 -32.51
C ASN A 311 13.17 -6.85 -32.25
N ASN A 312 12.96 -6.27 -31.07
CA ASN A 312 11.70 -5.63 -30.70
C ASN A 312 11.95 -4.49 -29.69
N ARG A 313 10.92 -3.67 -29.47
CA ARG A 313 10.96 -2.51 -28.56
C ARG A 313 11.39 -2.86 -27.13
N GLN A 314 10.96 -4.03 -26.62
CA GLN A 314 11.35 -4.47 -25.28
C GLN A 314 12.83 -4.80 -25.19
N GLN A 315 13.39 -5.45 -26.22
CA GLN A 315 14.82 -5.76 -26.27
C GLN A 315 15.66 -4.49 -26.39
N ARG A 316 15.24 -3.52 -27.23
CA ARG A 316 15.90 -2.21 -27.34
C ARG A 316 15.90 -1.48 -26.00
N ARG A 317 14.77 -1.45 -25.30
CA ARG A 317 14.67 -0.87 -23.95
C ARG A 317 15.62 -1.56 -22.97
N VAL A 318 15.69 -2.89 -22.97
CA VAL A 318 16.61 -3.63 -22.08
C VAL A 318 18.06 -3.25 -22.36
N ASN A 319 18.45 -3.16 -23.64
CA ASN A 319 19.80 -2.77 -24.04
C ASN A 319 20.12 -1.32 -23.61
N LEU A 320 19.22 -0.37 -23.86
CA LEU A 320 19.35 1.03 -23.43
C LEU A 320 19.44 1.17 -21.90
N LEU A 321 18.66 0.38 -21.16
CA LEU A 321 18.76 0.36 -19.70
C LEU A 321 20.12 -0.18 -19.24
N GLN A 322 20.66 -1.21 -19.88
CA GLN A 322 21.97 -1.76 -19.54
C GLN A 322 23.09 -0.76 -19.80
N GLU A 323 23.06 -0.11 -20.97
CA GLU A 323 23.98 0.98 -21.33
C GLU A 323 23.89 2.11 -20.30
N ARG A 324 22.68 2.64 -20.04
CA ARG A 324 22.49 3.70 -19.05
C ARG A 324 22.91 3.27 -17.65
N ILE A 325 22.72 2.01 -17.27
CA ILE A 325 23.20 1.50 -15.97
C ILE A 325 24.73 1.55 -15.90
N GLN A 326 25.42 1.16 -16.97
CA GLN A 326 26.88 1.20 -17.05
C GLN A 326 27.39 2.65 -17.02
N ASP A 327 26.75 3.56 -17.75
CA ASP A 327 27.10 4.98 -17.77
C ASP A 327 26.98 5.60 -16.38
N ILE A 328 25.84 5.39 -15.72
CA ILE A 328 25.60 5.89 -14.37
C ILE A 328 26.64 5.29 -13.42
N ASN A 329 26.82 3.97 -13.40
CA ASN A 329 27.76 3.33 -12.48
C ASN A 329 29.21 3.82 -12.67
N SER A 330 29.58 4.19 -13.90
CA SER A 330 30.90 4.74 -14.22
C SER A 330 31.02 6.23 -13.86
N ALA A 331 29.92 6.97 -13.85
CA ALA A 331 29.90 8.41 -13.55
C ALA A 331 29.88 8.71 -12.04
N LEU A 332 29.41 7.78 -11.20
CA LEU A 332 29.23 8.04 -9.77
C LEU A 332 30.54 7.92 -8.98
N PRO A 333 30.79 8.82 -8.01
CA PRO A 333 31.94 8.73 -7.13
C PRO A 333 31.81 7.52 -6.19
N LYS A 334 32.94 6.95 -5.74
CA LYS A 334 32.91 5.83 -4.78
C LYS A 334 32.27 6.26 -3.45
N PRO A 335 31.33 5.48 -2.91
CA PRO A 335 30.73 5.75 -1.61
C PRO A 335 31.71 5.43 -0.48
N GLU A 336 31.47 6.03 0.68
CA GLU A 336 32.16 5.74 1.93
C GLU A 336 31.12 5.25 2.94
N GLY A 337 31.30 4.06 3.50
CA GLY A 337 30.33 3.47 4.44
C GLY A 337 28.90 3.42 3.90
N LEU A 338 27.92 3.64 4.77
CA LEU A 338 26.52 3.78 4.35
C LEU A 338 26.35 5.12 3.62
N SER A 339 25.87 5.06 2.38
CA SER A 339 25.74 6.22 1.51
C SER A 339 24.36 6.30 0.84
N GLY A 340 23.83 7.51 0.76
CA GLY A 340 22.56 7.83 0.12
C GLY A 340 22.72 8.76 -1.08
N ALA A 341 21.79 8.74 -2.03
CA ALA A 341 21.74 9.61 -3.18
C ALA A 341 20.36 10.25 -3.34
N LEU A 342 20.32 11.55 -3.62
CA LEU A 342 19.12 12.28 -4.02
C LEU A 342 19.29 12.69 -5.48
N VAL A 343 18.46 12.13 -6.36
CA VAL A 343 18.58 12.31 -7.81
C VAL A 343 17.41 13.13 -8.33
N GLU A 344 17.71 14.30 -8.87
CA GLU A 344 16.73 15.10 -9.61
C GLU A 344 16.44 14.45 -10.96
N ILE A 345 15.18 14.13 -11.22
CA ILE A 345 14.73 13.49 -12.46
C ILE A 345 13.48 14.21 -12.99
N LYS A 346 13.35 14.35 -14.31
CA LYS A 346 12.20 15.05 -14.89
C LYS A 346 10.88 14.32 -14.53
N PRO A 347 9.73 15.02 -14.47
CA PRO A 347 8.45 14.38 -14.21
C PRO A 347 8.10 13.32 -15.28
N LYS A 348 7.35 12.28 -14.89
CA LYS A 348 6.93 11.17 -15.77
C LYS A 348 6.36 11.63 -17.12
N ALA A 349 5.61 12.74 -17.15
CA ALA A 349 5.04 13.33 -18.36
C ALA A 349 6.08 13.75 -19.42
N LYS A 350 7.36 13.93 -19.04
CA LYS A 350 8.45 14.23 -19.98
C LYS A 350 9.05 12.98 -20.63
N TYR A 351 8.72 11.79 -20.13
CA TYR A 351 9.19 10.51 -20.65
C TYR A 351 8.06 9.79 -21.39
N VAL A 352 7.74 10.28 -22.59
CA VAL A 352 6.77 9.65 -23.49
C VAL A 352 7.52 9.09 -24.68
N PRO A 353 7.47 7.77 -24.95
CA PRO A 353 6.66 6.74 -24.27
C PRO A 353 7.17 6.39 -22.85
N PRO A 354 6.34 5.80 -21.96
CA PRO A 354 6.75 5.45 -20.59
C PRO A 354 7.99 4.54 -20.49
N GLU A 355 8.20 3.72 -21.52
CA GLU A 355 9.40 2.88 -21.71
C GLU A 355 10.71 3.65 -21.70
N SER A 356 10.65 4.95 -21.98
CA SER A 356 11.80 5.83 -22.04
C SER A 356 12.22 6.45 -20.70
N ASP A 357 11.49 6.17 -19.62
CA ASP A 357 11.80 6.68 -18.28
C ASP A 357 13.11 6.05 -17.73
N PRO A 358 14.16 6.84 -17.42
CA PRO A 358 15.44 6.33 -16.94
C PRO A 358 15.44 6.01 -15.44
N LYS A 359 14.33 6.23 -14.72
CA LYS A 359 14.22 6.01 -13.27
C LYS A 359 14.61 4.61 -12.82
N LEU A 360 14.31 3.59 -13.64
CA LEU A 360 14.69 2.20 -13.33
C LEU A 360 16.21 2.00 -13.45
N ALA A 361 16.87 2.61 -14.45
CA ALA A 361 18.32 2.55 -14.58
C ALA A 361 18.99 3.19 -13.36
N TRP A 362 18.54 4.36 -12.92
CA TRP A 362 19.03 5.02 -11.71
C TRP A 362 18.86 4.18 -10.45
N ARG A 363 17.68 3.55 -10.27
CA ARG A 363 17.41 2.68 -9.13
C ARG A 363 18.43 1.56 -9.01
N ILE A 364 18.75 0.92 -10.14
CA ILE A 364 19.67 -0.21 -10.23
C ILE A 364 21.13 0.27 -10.13
N ALA A 365 21.52 1.23 -10.96
CA ALA A 365 22.90 1.65 -11.12
C ALA A 365 23.45 2.36 -9.88
N ALA A 366 22.68 3.26 -9.27
CA ALA A 366 23.14 3.93 -8.05
C ALA A 366 23.33 2.91 -6.91
N MET A 367 22.46 1.89 -6.82
CA MET A 367 22.62 0.82 -5.83
C MET A 367 23.82 -0.08 -6.13
N GLN A 368 24.10 -0.37 -7.40
CA GLN A 368 25.32 -1.08 -7.82
C GLN A 368 26.59 -0.28 -7.50
N ALA A 369 26.53 1.05 -7.60
CA ALA A 369 27.57 1.96 -7.18
C ALA A 369 27.66 2.11 -5.64
N GLY A 370 26.75 1.50 -4.88
CA GLY A 370 26.72 1.51 -3.41
C GLY A 370 25.93 2.66 -2.78
N TYR A 371 25.05 3.34 -3.53
CA TYR A 371 24.12 4.35 -3.04
C TYR A 371 22.66 3.88 -3.05
N LEU A 372 22.02 3.95 -1.88
CA LEU A 372 20.56 3.95 -1.82
C LEU A 372 20.04 5.28 -2.35
N ASN A 373 18.98 5.30 -3.16
CA ASN A 373 18.66 6.47 -3.96
C ASN A 373 17.19 6.87 -3.86
N GLN A 374 16.94 8.15 -3.63
CA GLN A 374 15.61 8.73 -3.73
C GLN A 374 15.54 9.71 -4.88
N HIS A 375 14.44 9.64 -5.64
CA HIS A 375 14.23 10.48 -6.80
C HIS A 375 13.32 11.65 -6.46
N ILE A 376 13.65 12.82 -6.99
CA ILE A 376 12.87 14.05 -6.81
C ILE A 376 12.65 14.74 -8.15
N ASN A 377 11.46 15.33 -8.32
CA ASN A 377 11.20 16.15 -9.50
C ASN A 377 11.76 17.57 -9.28
N PRO A 378 12.19 18.26 -10.35
CA PRO A 378 12.57 19.67 -10.27
C PRO A 378 11.55 20.51 -9.53
N ILE A 379 12.05 21.43 -8.70
CA ILE A 379 11.25 22.48 -8.09
C ILE A 379 11.33 23.73 -8.97
N THR A 380 10.21 24.42 -9.14
CA THR A 380 10.23 25.73 -9.78
C THR A 380 10.79 26.74 -8.77
N GLY A 381 11.74 27.58 -9.17
CA GLY A 381 12.40 28.58 -8.30
C GLY A 381 11.47 29.63 -7.66
N ASP A 382 10.17 29.56 -7.92
CA ASP A 382 9.18 30.38 -7.24
C ASP A 382 9.11 30.05 -5.75
N LYS A 383 9.53 31.01 -4.91
CA LYS A 383 9.46 30.94 -3.44
C LYS A 383 8.06 30.66 -2.87
N LYS A 384 7.02 30.69 -3.70
CA LYS A 384 5.63 30.35 -3.36
C LYS A 384 5.24 28.89 -3.69
N ASP A 385 6.13 28.08 -4.27
CA ASP A 385 5.85 26.66 -4.53
C ASP A 385 5.90 25.83 -3.22
N ALA A 386 4.86 25.97 -2.40
CA ALA A 386 4.68 25.19 -1.19
C ALA A 386 4.66 23.68 -1.47
N ARG A 387 4.29 23.25 -2.68
CA ARG A 387 4.33 21.84 -3.09
C ARG A 387 5.77 21.39 -3.34
N GLY A 388 6.59 22.22 -3.99
CA GLY A 388 8.02 22.04 -4.17
C GLY A 388 8.76 21.83 -2.85
N GLN A 389 8.55 22.73 -1.89
CA GLN A 389 9.16 22.60 -0.55
C GLN A 389 8.74 21.32 0.16
N GLN A 390 7.46 20.93 0.05
CA GLN A 390 6.99 19.66 0.61
C GLN A 390 7.65 18.45 -0.08
N ARG A 391 7.90 18.50 -1.39
CA ARG A 391 8.60 17.43 -2.12
C ARG A 391 10.04 17.25 -1.63
N ILE A 392 10.76 18.34 -1.37
CA ILE A 392 12.13 18.33 -0.79
C ILE A 392 12.12 17.59 0.55
N LYS A 393 11.24 18.00 1.47
CA LYS A 393 11.07 17.39 2.79
C LYS A 393 10.79 15.89 2.70
N MET A 394 9.84 15.51 1.85
CA MET A 394 9.48 14.10 1.67
C MET A 394 10.62 13.30 1.04
N ALA A 395 11.40 13.87 0.11
CA ALA A 395 12.55 13.19 -0.49
C ALA A 395 13.66 12.91 0.55
N VAL A 396 14.00 13.89 1.39
CA VAL A 396 14.98 13.73 2.47
C VAL A 396 14.50 12.69 3.50
N SER A 397 13.24 12.79 3.95
CA SER A 397 12.66 11.80 4.88
C SER A 397 12.60 10.39 4.27
N ASP A 398 12.30 10.26 2.98
CA ASP A 398 12.24 8.95 2.31
C ASP A 398 13.64 8.36 2.08
N LEU A 399 14.68 9.18 1.95
CA LEU A 399 16.07 8.71 1.92
C LEU A 399 16.45 8.05 3.25
N TRP A 400 16.14 8.66 4.40
CA TRP A 400 16.35 8.06 5.73
C TRP A 400 15.67 6.70 5.85
N ARG A 401 14.45 6.59 5.31
CA ARG A 401 13.71 5.33 5.24
C ARG A 401 14.44 4.28 4.42
N GLN A 402 14.98 4.63 3.26
CA GLN A 402 15.70 3.67 2.42
C GLN A 402 17.00 3.20 3.08
N LEU A 403 17.66 4.08 3.82
CA LEU A 403 18.85 3.78 4.63
C LEU A 403 18.52 2.91 5.87
N GLY A 404 17.23 2.70 6.19
CA GLY A 404 16.80 1.93 7.35
C GLY A 404 16.97 2.67 8.68
N ILE A 405 17.07 4.01 8.67
CA ILE A 405 17.40 4.83 9.84
C ILE A 405 16.16 5.10 10.68
N LEU A 406 16.07 4.49 11.86
CA LEU A 406 14.86 4.55 12.68
C LEU A 406 15.08 5.28 14.03
N PRO A 407 14.17 6.20 14.41
CA PRO A 407 14.15 6.79 15.74
C PRO A 407 13.69 5.77 16.79
N ILE A 408 14.21 5.92 18.02
CA ILE A 408 13.91 5.07 19.18
C ILE A 408 13.49 5.95 20.36
N PRO A 409 12.82 5.39 21.39
CA PRO A 409 12.32 4.01 21.48
C PRO A 409 11.20 3.75 20.47
N LEU A 410 10.90 2.47 20.19
CA LEU A 410 9.69 2.07 19.45
C LEU A 410 8.65 1.39 20.32
N ILE A 411 8.99 1.04 21.56
CA ILE A 411 8.11 0.44 22.56
C ILE A 411 8.32 1.23 23.84
N ASP A 412 7.24 1.57 24.51
CA ASP A 412 7.29 2.28 25.78
C ASP A 412 6.78 1.36 26.91
N PRO A 413 7.69 0.80 27.73
CA PRO A 413 7.33 -0.23 28.71
C PRO A 413 6.50 0.30 29.87
N GLU A 414 6.25 1.61 29.96
CA GLU A 414 5.45 2.19 31.03
C GLU A 414 4.02 1.59 31.06
N PRO A 415 3.47 1.29 32.25
CA PRO A 415 2.17 0.63 32.39
C PRO A 415 0.97 1.41 31.83
N ASP A 416 1.08 2.73 31.73
CA ASP A 416 0.07 3.62 31.14
C ASP A 416 0.21 3.76 29.61
N LYS A 417 1.23 3.13 29.02
CA LYS A 417 1.53 3.12 27.58
C LYS A 417 1.40 1.73 26.99
N ASP A 418 2.52 1.03 26.68
CA ASP A 418 2.44 -0.29 26.06
C ASP A 418 2.35 -1.42 27.07
N ASN A 419 2.88 -1.22 28.29
CA ASN A 419 2.94 -2.26 29.32
C ASN A 419 3.58 -3.58 28.80
N ILE A 420 4.61 -3.46 27.95
CA ILE A 420 5.30 -4.58 27.29
C ILE A 420 6.80 -4.39 27.41
N ASP A 421 7.50 -5.48 27.76
CA ASP A 421 8.96 -5.52 27.79
C ASP A 421 9.54 -5.23 26.39
N SER A 422 10.48 -4.28 26.34
CA SER A 422 11.19 -3.88 25.12
C SER A 422 12.20 -4.93 24.64
N ASN A 423 12.48 -5.99 25.41
CA ASN A 423 13.22 -7.18 24.97
C ASN A 423 12.38 -8.06 24.02
N LEU A 424 11.90 -7.45 22.93
CA LEU A 424 11.02 -8.01 21.92
C LEU A 424 11.51 -7.72 20.50
N TRP A 425 11.69 -8.74 19.67
CA TRP A 425 11.89 -8.55 18.23
C TRP A 425 10.55 -8.31 17.54
N LEU A 426 10.42 -7.23 16.79
CA LEU A 426 9.27 -6.98 15.92
C LEU A 426 9.57 -7.59 14.55
N THR A 427 8.88 -8.67 14.18
CA THR A 427 9.17 -9.41 12.94
C THR A 427 7.97 -9.49 12.02
N CYS A 428 8.20 -9.47 10.71
CA CYS A 428 7.17 -9.79 9.74
C CYS A 428 7.66 -10.64 8.57
N PHE A 429 6.74 -11.43 8.02
CA PHE A 429 6.91 -12.14 6.76
C PHE A 429 6.13 -11.44 5.65
N TYR A 430 6.77 -11.26 4.49
CA TYR A 430 6.15 -10.60 3.35
C TYR A 430 6.60 -11.22 2.04
N VAL A 431 5.70 -11.24 1.05
CA VAL A 431 5.93 -11.78 -0.29
C VAL A 431 5.80 -10.65 -1.29
N ILE A 432 6.88 -10.39 -2.01
CA ILE A 432 6.87 -9.49 -3.17
C ILE A 432 6.49 -10.32 -4.39
N ARG A 433 5.48 -9.85 -5.15
CA ARG A 433 4.99 -10.54 -6.36
C ARG A 433 5.15 -9.64 -7.58
N ARG A 434 5.63 -10.22 -8.68
CA ARG A 434 5.57 -9.68 -10.03
C ARG A 434 4.55 -10.49 -10.82
N THR A 435 3.61 -9.80 -11.44
CA THR A 435 2.60 -10.44 -12.29
C THR A 435 3.16 -10.69 -13.69
N ARG A 436 2.52 -11.58 -14.45
CA ARG A 436 2.83 -11.80 -15.88
C ARG A 436 2.89 -10.49 -16.68
N LYS A 437 2.00 -9.54 -16.38
CA LYS A 437 1.92 -8.23 -17.07
C LYS A 437 3.13 -7.33 -16.82
N THR A 438 3.74 -7.46 -15.65
CA THR A 438 4.81 -6.58 -15.17
C THR A 438 6.21 -7.17 -15.44
N THR A 439 6.30 -8.46 -15.78
CA THR A 439 7.55 -9.12 -16.19
C THR A 439 7.72 -9.15 -17.71
N ALA A 440 8.92 -8.88 -18.27
CA ALA A 440 9.12 -9.04 -19.72
C ALA A 440 9.08 -10.50 -20.18
N SER A 441 9.37 -11.46 -19.28
CA SER A 441 9.24 -12.90 -19.58
C SER A 441 7.79 -13.37 -19.66
N ASN A 442 6.81 -12.52 -19.31
CA ASN A 442 5.39 -12.87 -19.18
C ASN A 442 5.16 -14.06 -18.21
N LYS A 443 6.06 -14.27 -17.26
CA LYS A 443 5.98 -15.30 -16.22
C LYS A 443 5.86 -14.63 -14.85
N PRO A 444 4.91 -15.04 -14.00
CA PRO A 444 4.82 -14.47 -12.67
C PRO A 444 6.09 -14.82 -11.89
N SER A 445 6.49 -13.99 -10.95
CA SER A 445 7.63 -14.30 -10.11
C SER A 445 7.48 -13.73 -8.72
N THR A 446 8.04 -14.42 -7.73
CA THR A 446 7.89 -14.01 -6.33
C THR A 446 9.21 -14.07 -5.56
N VAL A 447 9.30 -13.25 -4.53
CA VAL A 447 10.38 -13.26 -3.53
C VAL A 447 9.74 -13.17 -2.16
N ALA A 448 9.99 -14.17 -1.32
CA ALA A 448 9.66 -14.14 0.09
C ALA A 448 10.78 -13.42 0.85
N LEU A 449 10.42 -12.63 1.86
CA LEU A 449 11.37 -11.99 2.74
C LEU A 449 10.86 -11.98 4.18
N MET A 450 11.81 -11.99 5.11
CA MET A 450 11.56 -11.67 6.51
C MET A 450 12.26 -10.37 6.88
N LEU A 451 11.58 -9.58 7.72
CA LEU A 451 12.11 -8.37 8.32
C LEU A 451 12.04 -8.52 9.84
N ARG A 452 13.06 -8.04 10.53
CA ARG A 452 13.05 -7.87 11.98
C ARG A 452 13.53 -6.49 12.36
N VAL A 453 13.00 -5.99 13.47
CA VAL A 453 13.41 -4.71 14.04
C VAL A 453 13.63 -4.84 15.52
N ASN A 454 14.76 -4.30 15.96
CA ASN A 454 15.09 -4.10 17.35
C ASN A 454 14.48 -2.76 17.82
N PRO A 455 13.49 -2.77 18.72
CA PRO A 455 12.80 -1.55 19.16
C PRO A 455 13.66 -0.67 20.08
N ILE A 456 14.74 -1.22 20.64
CA ILE A 456 15.66 -0.50 21.53
C ILE A 456 16.80 0.12 20.72
N THR A 457 17.49 -0.66 19.89
CA THR A 457 18.64 -0.15 19.11
C THR A 457 18.22 0.52 17.81
N GLY A 458 16.99 0.31 17.36
CA GLY A 458 16.45 0.80 16.08
C GLY A 458 17.07 0.10 14.86
N LEU A 459 17.75 -1.03 15.07
CA LEU A 459 18.32 -1.84 14.00
C LEU A 459 17.19 -2.48 13.17
N VAL A 460 17.24 -2.26 11.85
CA VAL A 460 16.33 -2.86 10.87
C VAL A 460 17.11 -3.84 10.02
N GLU A 461 16.72 -5.11 10.05
CA GLU A 461 17.38 -6.18 9.30
C GLU A 461 16.37 -6.92 8.42
N MET A 462 16.83 -7.43 7.28
CA MET A 462 16.06 -8.30 6.42
C MET A 462 16.84 -9.50 5.92
N THR A 463 16.11 -10.50 5.44
CA THR A 463 16.69 -11.68 4.80
C THR A 463 15.69 -12.32 3.83
N THR A 464 16.18 -13.18 2.95
CA THR A 464 15.41 -13.99 1.99
C THR A 464 15.78 -15.47 2.14
N PRO A 465 15.00 -16.43 1.61
CA PRO A 465 15.32 -17.85 1.72
C PRO A 465 16.73 -18.23 1.22
N SER A 466 17.14 -17.67 0.08
CA SER A 466 18.47 -17.92 -0.49
C SER A 466 19.56 -17.37 0.42
N TRP A 467 19.33 -16.18 0.96
CA TRP A 467 20.38 -15.41 1.61
C TRP A 467 20.56 -15.73 3.08
N PHE A 468 19.49 -16.13 3.77
CA PHE A 468 19.57 -16.51 5.18
C PHE A 468 20.54 -17.67 5.39
N SER A 469 20.58 -18.62 4.46
CA SER A 469 21.51 -19.75 4.50
C SER A 469 22.97 -19.34 4.28
N GLU A 470 23.22 -18.23 3.57
CA GLU A 470 24.58 -17.77 3.22
C GLU A 470 25.12 -16.72 4.20
N ARG A 471 24.27 -15.82 4.70
CA ARG A 471 24.66 -14.63 5.49
C ARG A 471 23.77 -14.36 6.70
N GLY A 472 22.68 -15.09 6.90
CA GLY A 472 21.72 -14.83 7.96
C GLY A 472 20.97 -13.50 7.75
N TRP A 473 20.94 -12.68 8.80
CA TRP A 473 20.32 -11.35 8.78
C TRP A 473 21.32 -10.27 8.39
N VAL A 474 20.89 -9.36 7.51
CA VAL A 474 21.70 -8.21 7.09
C VAL A 474 20.94 -6.92 7.31
N SER A 475 21.66 -5.79 7.41
CA SER A 475 21.02 -4.48 7.52
C SER A 475 20.05 -4.23 6.36
N TYR A 476 18.97 -3.49 6.62
CA TYR A 476 17.96 -3.18 5.61
C TYR A 476 18.57 -2.63 4.31
N ALA A 477 19.55 -1.73 4.44
CA ALA A 477 20.26 -1.14 3.31
C ALA A 477 20.98 -2.18 2.44
N VAL A 478 21.72 -3.10 3.05
CA VAL A 478 22.39 -4.20 2.35
C VAL A 478 21.35 -5.13 1.73
N GLY A 479 20.30 -5.42 2.50
CA GLY A 479 19.07 -6.11 2.14
C GLY A 479 18.51 -5.72 0.78
N LEU A 480 18.21 -4.41 0.64
CA LEU A 480 17.67 -3.82 -0.59
C LEU A 480 18.59 -4.05 -1.80
N GLY A 481 19.92 -4.03 -1.61
CA GLY A 481 20.88 -4.21 -2.70
C GLY A 481 20.86 -5.60 -3.30
N HIS A 482 20.61 -6.60 -2.47
CA HIS A 482 20.48 -7.98 -2.94
C HIS A 482 19.15 -8.26 -3.62
N LEU A 483 18.06 -7.57 -3.28
CA LEU A 483 16.78 -7.75 -4.00
C LEU A 483 16.89 -7.46 -5.51
N LEU A 484 17.90 -6.68 -5.92
CA LEU A 484 18.24 -6.47 -7.34
C LEU A 484 18.87 -7.70 -8.02
N LYS A 485 19.56 -8.54 -7.24
CA LYS A 485 20.28 -9.74 -7.70
C LYS A 485 19.54 -11.04 -7.36
N GLU A 486 18.58 -10.97 -6.45
CA GLU A 486 17.84 -12.11 -5.94
C GLU A 486 17.18 -12.86 -7.08
N LYS A 487 17.30 -14.18 -7.07
CA LYS A 487 16.69 -15.01 -8.10
C LYS A 487 15.20 -15.13 -7.81
N TRP A 488 14.40 -14.54 -8.68
CA TRP A 488 12.95 -14.63 -8.61
C TRP A 488 12.48 -16.01 -9.04
N ASP A 489 11.60 -16.63 -8.26
CA ASP A 489 11.02 -17.91 -8.63
C ASP A 489 9.90 -17.70 -9.67
N TYR A 490 10.23 -17.96 -10.94
CA TYR A 490 9.30 -17.87 -12.07
C TYR A 490 8.25 -18.99 -12.12
N ASN A 491 8.48 -20.07 -11.37
CA ASN A 491 7.65 -21.27 -11.35
C ASN A 491 6.80 -21.38 -10.08
N SER A 492 6.94 -20.46 -9.11
CA SER A 492 6.12 -20.43 -7.89
C SER A 492 4.64 -20.64 -8.23
N GLY A 493 4.14 -21.84 -7.94
CA GLY A 493 2.85 -22.36 -8.43
C GLY A 493 1.63 -21.71 -7.78
N PHE A 494 1.85 -20.63 -7.03
CA PHE A 494 0.88 -19.98 -6.17
C PHE A 494 -0.01 -18.96 -6.90
N GLU A 495 0.26 -18.63 -8.17
CA GLU A 495 -0.56 -17.72 -8.99
C GLU A 495 -1.45 -18.40 -10.06
N SER A 496 -1.31 -19.70 -10.35
CA SER A 496 -2.14 -20.34 -11.39
C SER A 496 -3.50 -20.78 -10.83
N SER A 497 -4.55 -20.06 -11.19
CA SER A 497 -5.94 -20.50 -11.02
C SER A 497 -6.59 -20.94 -12.35
N THR A 498 -5.83 -21.18 -13.43
CA THR A 498 -6.44 -21.41 -14.76
C THR A 498 -5.68 -22.32 -15.76
N VAL A 499 -4.80 -23.25 -15.36
CA VAL A 499 -4.25 -24.22 -16.35
C VAL A 499 -4.07 -25.61 -15.75
N ASP A 500 -4.87 -26.56 -16.25
CA ASP A 500 -4.74 -28.01 -16.10
C ASP A 500 -3.46 -28.51 -16.78
N ASN A 501 -2.34 -28.53 -16.06
CA ASN A 501 -1.19 -29.36 -16.43
C ASN A 501 -0.83 -30.24 -15.23
N GLY A 502 -0.87 -31.56 -15.41
CA GLY A 502 -0.30 -32.60 -14.54
C GLY A 502 -0.49 -32.37 -13.03
N GLN A 503 -1.67 -32.69 -12.49
CA GLN A 503 -2.06 -32.35 -11.11
C GLN A 503 -1.11 -32.92 -10.04
N GLU A 504 -0.53 -34.11 -10.23
CA GLU A 504 0.32 -34.75 -9.20
C GLU A 504 1.73 -34.16 -9.09
N GLN A 505 2.41 -33.92 -10.21
CA GLN A 505 3.76 -33.35 -10.20
C GLN A 505 3.73 -31.89 -9.70
N SER A 506 2.71 -31.12 -10.11
CA SER A 506 2.49 -29.76 -9.59
C SER A 506 2.18 -29.71 -8.09
N PHE A 507 1.51 -30.75 -7.56
CA PHE A 507 1.20 -30.82 -6.13
C PHE A 507 2.44 -31.11 -5.28
N ASN A 508 3.28 -32.06 -5.71
CA ASN A 508 4.53 -32.39 -5.01
C ASN A 508 5.50 -31.20 -4.99
N ASP A 509 5.62 -30.46 -6.09
CA ASP A 509 6.45 -29.27 -6.17
C ASP A 509 5.96 -28.16 -5.23
N LYS A 510 4.64 -27.91 -5.16
CA LYS A 510 4.05 -26.95 -4.22
C LYS A 510 4.29 -27.32 -2.76
N LYS A 511 4.15 -28.60 -2.42
CA LYS A 511 4.42 -29.10 -1.06
C LYS A 511 5.88 -28.93 -0.68
N ARG A 512 6.81 -29.20 -1.62
CA ARG A 512 8.25 -28.98 -1.41
C ARG A 512 8.57 -27.49 -1.21
N GLU A 513 8.02 -26.61 -2.05
CA GLU A 513 8.20 -25.16 -1.93
C GLU A 513 7.67 -24.64 -0.59
N GLN A 514 6.49 -25.10 -0.19
CA GLN A 514 5.91 -24.80 1.12
C GLN A 514 6.80 -25.25 2.29
N ASN A 515 7.31 -26.48 2.25
CA ASN A 515 8.21 -26.99 3.28
C ASN A 515 9.50 -26.15 3.39
N LEU A 516 10.08 -25.74 2.25
CA LEU A 516 11.26 -24.86 2.24
C LEU A 516 10.96 -23.50 2.88
N LEU A 517 9.78 -22.94 2.63
CA LEU A 517 9.36 -21.67 3.21
C LEU A 517 9.06 -21.80 4.71
N ASN A 518 8.42 -22.88 5.14
CA ASN A 518 8.21 -23.16 6.57
C ASN A 518 9.55 -23.33 7.29
N GLN A 519 10.51 -24.05 6.70
CA GLN A 519 11.87 -24.18 7.24
C GLN A 519 12.59 -22.83 7.29
N PHE A 520 12.45 -22.00 6.25
CA PHE A 520 13.02 -20.65 6.24
C PHE A 520 12.47 -19.78 7.36
N VAL A 521 11.14 -19.72 7.51
CA VAL A 521 10.48 -18.95 8.58
C VAL A 521 10.90 -19.48 9.95
N THR A 522 10.89 -20.80 10.13
CA THR A 522 11.33 -21.47 11.36
C THR A 522 12.73 -21.02 11.77
N LYS A 523 13.72 -21.18 10.87
CA LYS A 523 15.11 -20.84 11.19
C LYS A 523 15.28 -19.34 11.48
N CYS A 524 14.54 -18.48 10.78
CA CYS A 524 14.56 -17.04 11.06
C CYS A 524 14.00 -16.72 12.46
N LEU A 525 12.92 -17.38 12.87
CA LEU A 525 12.32 -17.21 14.20
C LEU A 525 13.23 -17.75 15.30
N GLN A 526 13.84 -18.92 15.11
CA GLN A 526 14.81 -19.49 16.05
C GLN A 526 16.05 -18.60 16.21
N ASP A 527 16.56 -18.00 15.13
CA ASP A 527 17.63 -17.00 15.21
C ASP A 527 17.20 -15.77 16.02
N CYS A 528 15.98 -15.26 15.80
CA CYS A 528 15.46 -14.14 16.60
C CYS A 528 15.29 -14.52 18.08
N LEU A 529 14.84 -15.74 18.39
CA LEU A 529 14.64 -16.24 19.74
C LEU A 529 15.97 -16.53 20.46
N SER A 530 17.06 -16.74 19.74
CA SER A 530 18.38 -17.02 20.32
C SER A 530 19.26 -15.78 20.43
N LYS A 531 19.11 -14.79 19.52
CA LYS A 531 19.92 -13.57 19.49
C LYS A 531 19.39 -12.49 20.43
N PRO A 532 20.11 -12.15 21.53
CA PRO A 532 19.70 -11.09 22.45
C PRO A 532 19.54 -9.73 21.75
N ILE A 533 18.62 -8.91 22.24
CA ILE A 533 18.35 -7.57 21.73
C ILE A 533 19.38 -6.56 22.22
N GLU A 534 19.72 -6.67 23.51
CA GLU A 534 20.87 -6.06 24.18
C GLU A 534 21.49 -7.14 25.10
N GLY A 535 22.70 -6.91 25.61
CA GLY A 535 23.43 -7.93 26.38
C GLY A 535 22.62 -8.53 27.54
N GLY A 536 22.40 -9.85 27.49
CA GLY A 536 21.71 -10.62 28.53
C GLY A 536 20.22 -10.87 28.27
N ASN A 537 19.76 -12.06 28.67
CA ASN A 537 18.42 -12.65 28.50
C ASN A 537 17.95 -12.95 27.05
N PRO A 538 17.47 -14.18 26.79
CA PRO A 538 16.80 -14.51 25.53
C PRO A 538 15.58 -13.60 25.29
N PRO A 539 15.41 -13.06 24.07
CA PRO A 539 14.32 -12.13 23.77
C PRO A 539 12.99 -12.87 23.55
N ARG A 540 11.91 -12.09 23.52
CA ARG A 540 10.65 -12.49 22.90
C ARG A 540 10.63 -12.14 21.42
N VAL A 541 9.72 -12.76 20.66
CA VAL A 541 9.51 -12.45 19.23
C VAL A 541 8.03 -12.21 18.97
N LEU A 542 7.68 -11.06 18.40
CA LEU A 542 6.36 -10.85 17.80
C LEU A 542 6.46 -11.13 16.31
N PHE A 543 5.88 -12.24 15.87
CA PHE A 543 5.76 -12.63 14.47
C PHE A 543 4.41 -12.22 13.88
N MET A 544 4.48 -11.38 12.85
CA MET A 544 3.31 -10.85 12.16
C MET A 544 3.29 -11.24 10.68
N ALA A 545 2.13 -11.68 10.18
CA ALA A 545 1.94 -11.98 8.76
C ALA A 545 0.64 -11.38 8.21
N GLU A 546 0.70 -10.77 7.02
CA GLU A 546 -0.49 -10.25 6.34
C GLU A 546 -1.13 -11.38 5.51
N ALA A 547 -2.35 -11.75 5.85
CA ALA A 547 -2.98 -12.97 5.34
C ALA A 547 -3.17 -12.93 3.83
N GLN A 548 -3.60 -11.81 3.26
CA GLN A 548 -3.87 -11.67 1.82
C GLN A 548 -2.57 -11.82 0.99
N ASN A 549 -1.43 -11.49 1.57
CA ASN A 549 -0.11 -11.52 1.01
C ASN A 549 0.56 -12.88 1.26
N SER A 550 0.35 -13.54 2.39
CA SER A 550 1.20 -14.65 2.80
C SER A 550 0.51 -16.01 2.78
N ARG A 551 -0.83 -16.09 2.94
CA ARG A 551 -1.57 -17.38 3.13
C ARG A 551 -1.53 -18.37 1.96
N ARG A 552 -1.10 -17.92 0.79
CA ARG A 552 -0.88 -18.82 -0.35
C ARG A 552 0.39 -19.66 -0.17
N MET A 553 1.43 -19.05 0.40
CA MET A 553 2.75 -19.64 0.61
C MET A 553 2.87 -20.31 1.99
N LEU A 554 2.33 -19.67 3.03
CA LEU A 554 2.24 -20.22 4.38
C LEU A 554 0.79 -20.65 4.63
N THR A 555 0.45 -21.90 4.34
CA THR A 555 -0.96 -22.33 4.32
C THR A 555 -1.61 -22.35 5.70
N TRP A 556 -0.83 -22.49 6.76
CA TRP A 556 -1.29 -22.37 8.15
C TRP A 556 -1.77 -20.95 8.52
N LEU A 557 -1.61 -19.94 7.64
CA LEU A 557 -2.27 -18.63 7.78
C LEU A 557 -3.71 -18.59 7.21
N ARG A 558 -4.15 -19.64 6.53
CA ARG A 558 -5.52 -19.75 6.02
C ARG A 558 -6.48 -19.90 7.18
N ASN A 559 -7.69 -19.35 7.03
CA ASN A 559 -8.71 -19.33 8.07
C ASN A 559 -8.95 -20.68 8.79
N PRO A 560 -9.16 -21.82 8.09
CA PRO A 560 -9.39 -23.10 8.77
C PRO A 560 -8.14 -23.64 9.46
N ASP A 561 -6.95 -23.35 8.92
CA ASP A 561 -5.67 -23.90 9.37
C ASP A 561 -4.98 -23.02 10.43
N PHE A 562 -5.54 -21.84 10.73
CA PHE A 562 -4.97 -20.85 11.64
C PHE A 562 -5.18 -21.25 13.11
N GLN A 563 -4.54 -22.33 13.53
CA GLN A 563 -4.58 -22.90 14.87
C GLN A 563 -3.16 -23.05 15.42
N ALA A 564 -2.97 -22.85 16.72
CA ALA A 564 -1.65 -22.91 17.37
C ALA A 564 -0.95 -24.24 17.10
N LYS A 565 -1.66 -25.36 17.30
CA LYS A 565 -1.17 -26.73 17.03
C LYS A 565 -0.68 -26.91 15.58
N THR A 566 -1.46 -26.49 14.59
CA THR A 566 -1.08 -26.57 13.17
C THR A 566 0.17 -25.74 12.89
N ILE A 567 0.23 -24.53 13.45
CA ILE A 567 1.38 -23.63 13.28
C ILE A 567 2.64 -24.25 13.90
N PHE A 568 2.56 -24.80 15.10
CA PHE A 568 3.73 -25.40 15.76
C PHE A 568 4.18 -26.71 15.15
N ASN A 569 3.26 -27.51 14.59
CA ASN A 569 3.63 -28.68 13.80
C ASN A 569 4.45 -28.30 12.56
N GLU A 570 4.17 -27.13 11.97
CA GLU A 570 4.88 -26.62 10.78
C GLU A 570 6.18 -25.88 11.14
N LEU A 571 6.21 -25.18 12.29
CA LEU A 571 7.37 -24.42 12.75
C LEU A 571 8.38 -25.25 13.55
N ASN A 572 8.02 -26.44 14.04
CA ASN A 572 8.93 -27.36 14.77
C ASN A 572 9.81 -26.67 15.83
N LEU A 573 9.18 -25.83 16.67
CA LEU A 573 9.82 -25.11 17.77
C LEU A 573 9.77 -25.92 19.08
N ASP A 574 10.76 -25.74 19.95
CA ASP A 574 10.73 -26.32 21.29
C ASP A 574 9.82 -25.54 22.25
N ASP A 575 9.56 -26.07 23.44
CA ASP A 575 8.62 -25.44 24.38
C ASP A 575 9.13 -24.11 24.95
N SER A 576 10.44 -23.94 25.13
CA SER A 576 11.05 -22.68 25.57
C SER A 576 10.96 -21.60 24.49
N GLU A 577 11.08 -21.98 23.23
CA GLU A 577 10.86 -21.14 22.06
C GLU A 577 9.38 -20.73 21.94
N LYS A 578 8.45 -21.67 22.12
CA LYS A 578 7.00 -21.39 22.11
C LYS A 578 6.61 -20.38 23.18
N GLU A 579 7.11 -20.51 24.42
CA GLU A 579 6.78 -19.59 25.53
C GLU A 579 7.25 -18.14 25.30
N ARG A 580 8.15 -17.91 24.33
CA ARG A 580 8.69 -16.59 23.98
C ARG A 580 8.25 -16.08 22.61
N LEU A 581 7.49 -16.86 21.85
CA LEU A 581 6.94 -16.46 20.56
C LEU A 581 5.51 -15.92 20.71
N TRP A 582 5.22 -14.81 20.05
CA TRP A 582 3.87 -14.27 19.88
C TRP A 582 3.52 -14.25 18.40
N ILE A 583 2.33 -14.74 18.04
CA ILE A 583 1.91 -14.90 16.64
C ILE A 583 0.62 -14.14 16.40
N ALA A 584 0.70 -13.18 15.47
CA ALA A 584 -0.45 -12.42 15.00
C ALA A 584 -0.57 -12.47 13.48
N ARG A 585 -1.80 -12.61 13.01
CA ARG A 585 -2.14 -12.52 11.60
C ARG A 585 -3.01 -11.29 11.37
N MET A 586 -2.73 -10.54 10.32
CA MET A 586 -3.50 -9.36 9.99
C MET A 586 -4.16 -9.47 8.62
N ARG A 587 -5.31 -8.82 8.48
CA ARG A 587 -6.04 -8.72 7.22
C ARG A 587 -6.47 -7.28 7.01
N THR A 588 -6.26 -6.75 5.81
CA THR A 588 -6.66 -5.39 5.43
C THR A 588 -8.05 -5.39 4.81
N ALA A 589 -8.72 -4.24 4.79
CA ALA A 589 -9.99 -4.05 4.08
C ALA A 589 -9.90 -4.23 2.54
N LYS A 590 -8.71 -4.50 2.00
CA LYS A 590 -8.50 -4.74 0.58
C LYS A 590 -9.35 -5.92 0.11
N ASP A 591 -9.92 -5.78 -1.09
CA ASP A 591 -10.85 -6.74 -1.68
C ASP A 591 -12.09 -7.01 -0.80
N GLY A 592 -12.32 -6.13 0.18
CA GLY A 592 -13.38 -6.20 1.16
C GLY A 592 -13.30 -7.41 2.09
N GLU A 593 -12.12 -7.98 2.33
CA GLU A 593 -11.98 -9.13 3.23
C GLU A 593 -12.29 -8.80 4.69
N VAL A 594 -12.10 -7.54 5.12
CA VAL A 594 -12.49 -7.08 6.46
C VAL A 594 -13.76 -6.23 6.35
N PRO A 595 -14.85 -6.58 7.05
CA PRO A 595 -16.08 -5.80 6.99
C PRO A 595 -15.93 -4.48 7.74
N PHE A 596 -16.65 -3.49 7.24
CA PHE A 596 -16.48 -2.10 7.62
C PHE A 596 -17.45 -1.63 8.72
N GLY A 597 -18.42 -2.45 9.10
CA GLY A 597 -19.69 -1.97 9.66
C GLY A 597 -20.10 -2.55 11.01
N VAL A 598 -19.17 -3.10 11.79
CA VAL A 598 -19.54 -3.93 12.94
C VAL A 598 -18.85 -3.44 14.20
N VAL A 599 -18.95 -2.14 14.51
CA VAL A 599 -18.45 -1.59 15.78
C VAL A 599 -19.63 -1.16 16.63
N LYS A 600 -19.69 -1.70 17.85
CA LYS A 600 -20.72 -1.41 18.83
C LYS A 600 -20.74 0.09 19.16
N ASP A 601 -21.94 0.66 19.23
CA ASP A 601 -22.19 2.08 19.54
C ASP A 601 -21.51 3.09 18.58
N SER A 602 -21.01 2.62 17.43
CA SER A 602 -20.40 3.49 16.40
C SER A 602 -20.91 3.10 15.01
N PRO A 603 -22.16 3.45 14.67
CA PRO A 603 -22.74 3.19 13.35
C PRO A 603 -21.79 3.64 12.22
N GLY A 604 -21.47 2.73 11.29
CA GLY A 604 -20.54 2.96 10.17
C GLY A 604 -19.09 3.25 10.56
N SER A 605 -18.68 2.85 11.77
CA SER A 605 -17.28 2.74 12.21
C SER A 605 -16.45 4.03 12.11
N ARG A 606 -17.06 5.19 12.38
CA ARG A 606 -16.36 6.48 12.48
C ARG A 606 -15.73 6.72 13.84
N THR A 607 -14.99 5.73 14.29
CA THR A 607 -14.25 5.76 15.53
C THR A 607 -12.82 5.27 15.27
N SER A 608 -11.96 5.44 16.26
CA SER A 608 -10.60 4.92 16.23
C SER A 608 -10.31 4.16 17.52
N GLY A 609 -9.39 3.21 17.42
CA GLY A 609 -9.00 2.33 18.51
C GLY A 609 -9.06 0.87 18.10
N ILE A 610 -8.99 0.01 19.11
CA ILE A 610 -9.04 -1.45 18.99
C ILE A 610 -10.36 -1.96 19.56
N PHE A 611 -10.96 -2.92 18.85
CA PHE A 611 -12.29 -3.45 19.13
C PHE A 611 -12.24 -4.96 19.08
N GLN A 612 -12.72 -5.65 20.10
CA GLN A 612 -12.81 -7.10 20.13
C GLN A 612 -14.12 -7.51 19.49
N TRP A 613 -14.03 -8.39 18.50
CA TRP A 613 -15.17 -8.83 17.73
C TRP A 613 -15.90 -9.96 18.45
N GLN A 614 -17.13 -9.70 18.89
CA GLN A 614 -17.91 -10.63 19.70
C GLN A 614 -18.56 -11.70 18.83
N ASP A 615 -18.74 -12.91 19.37
CA ASP A 615 -19.56 -14.00 18.82
C ASP A 615 -19.22 -14.42 17.38
N ILE A 616 -17.96 -14.28 16.97
CA ILE A 616 -17.47 -14.74 15.67
C ILE A 616 -16.66 -16.01 15.77
N CYS A 617 -15.78 -16.08 16.75
CA CYS A 617 -14.88 -17.20 16.91
C CYS A 617 -15.62 -18.37 17.58
N GLN A 618 -15.43 -19.58 17.05
CA GLN A 618 -15.87 -20.80 17.72
C GLN A 618 -14.78 -21.26 18.70
N HIS A 619 -15.14 -22.15 19.63
CA HIS A 619 -14.17 -22.85 20.46
C HIS A 619 -13.09 -23.49 19.58
N THR A 620 -11.84 -23.30 19.99
CA THR A 620 -10.67 -23.93 19.36
C THR A 620 -9.78 -24.54 20.44
N GLU A 621 -8.77 -25.29 20.03
CA GLU A 621 -7.77 -25.87 20.92
C GLU A 621 -6.50 -25.01 20.89
N ASP A 622 -5.87 -24.84 22.05
CA ASP A 622 -4.53 -24.25 22.14
C ASP A 622 -3.46 -25.27 21.71
N ASP A 623 -2.18 -24.93 21.92
CA ASP A 623 -1.07 -25.84 21.62
C ASP A 623 -1.01 -27.06 22.54
N ARG A 624 -1.66 -27.01 23.70
CA ARG A 624 -1.78 -28.10 24.70
C ARG A 624 -3.04 -28.95 24.51
N GLY A 625 -3.94 -28.54 23.61
CA GLY A 625 -5.22 -29.22 23.37
C GLY A 625 -6.35 -28.76 24.28
N GLU A 626 -6.17 -27.68 25.05
CA GLU A 626 -7.21 -27.12 25.90
C GLU A 626 -8.18 -26.25 25.08
N SER A 627 -9.47 -26.41 25.34
CA SER A 627 -10.50 -25.65 24.62
C SER A 627 -10.61 -24.22 25.13
N TYR A 628 -10.52 -23.24 24.24
CA TYR A 628 -10.73 -21.83 24.54
C TYR A 628 -11.43 -21.10 23.40
N ILE A 629 -11.92 -19.88 23.66
CA ILE A 629 -12.50 -19.01 22.63
C ILE A 629 -11.42 -17.99 22.23
N PRO A 630 -10.90 -18.04 20.99
CA PRO A 630 -9.89 -17.11 20.55
C PRO A 630 -10.50 -15.72 20.32
N SER A 631 -9.66 -14.69 20.41
CA SER A 631 -10.08 -13.31 20.24
C SER A 631 -9.67 -12.76 18.88
N LEU A 632 -10.66 -12.28 18.13
CA LEU A 632 -10.47 -11.54 16.89
C LEU A 632 -10.68 -10.05 17.15
N TYR A 633 -9.81 -9.20 16.61
CA TYR A 633 -9.88 -7.76 16.83
C TYR A 633 -10.00 -6.98 15.52
N ILE A 634 -10.67 -5.83 15.58
CA ILE A 634 -10.72 -4.81 14.53
C ILE A 634 -9.97 -3.57 15.02
N SER A 635 -8.94 -3.19 14.30
CA SER A 635 -8.13 -1.99 14.51
C SER A 635 -8.55 -0.89 13.56
N MET A 636 -9.15 0.16 14.11
CA MET A 636 -9.66 1.34 13.41
C MET A 636 -8.69 2.50 13.58
N ARG A 637 -8.01 2.89 12.50
CA ARG A 637 -7.05 4.00 12.54
C ARG A 637 -7.73 5.35 12.78
N LYS A 638 -6.96 6.32 13.29
CA LYS A 638 -7.37 7.73 13.28
C LYS A 638 -7.49 8.22 11.83
N GLY A 639 -8.39 9.18 11.60
CA GLY A 639 -8.58 9.79 10.28
C GLY A 639 -7.32 10.51 9.79
N LEU A 640 -7.10 10.47 8.48
CA LEU A 640 -5.94 11.12 7.86
C LEU A 640 -6.06 12.63 7.86
N THR A 641 -4.92 13.33 7.86
CA THR A 641 -4.90 14.77 7.61
C THR A 641 -5.51 15.17 6.26
N THR A 642 -5.48 14.25 5.28
CA THR A 642 -6.06 14.40 3.94
C THR A 642 -7.56 14.12 3.88
N GLU A 643 -8.14 13.49 4.91
CA GLU A 643 -9.57 13.17 5.02
C GLU A 643 -10.33 14.40 5.57
N GLN A 644 -10.33 15.50 4.81
CA GLN A 644 -11.05 16.73 5.15
C GLN A 644 -12.45 16.77 4.52
N GLY A 645 -13.35 17.55 5.10
CA GLY A 645 -14.70 17.74 4.53
C GLY A 645 -15.54 16.47 4.49
N LEU A 646 -15.31 15.55 5.45
CA LEU A 646 -16.12 14.35 5.57
C LEU A 646 -17.58 14.70 5.90
N LEU A 647 -18.53 13.88 5.45
CA LEU A 647 -19.90 13.87 5.96
C LEU A 647 -19.87 13.77 7.49
N LYS A 648 -20.85 14.29 8.22
CA LYS A 648 -21.00 14.00 9.67
C LYS A 648 -21.59 12.62 9.88
N ILE A 649 -21.47 12.04 11.08
CA ILE A 649 -22.04 10.71 11.40
C ILE A 649 -23.55 10.71 11.15
N SER A 650 -24.22 11.82 11.47
CA SER A 650 -25.65 12.05 11.28
C SER A 650 -26.05 12.43 9.85
N GLN A 651 -25.12 12.44 8.89
CA GLN A 651 -25.40 12.84 7.52
C GLN A 651 -25.36 11.66 6.56
N SER A 652 -26.38 11.56 5.72
CA SER A 652 -26.51 10.64 4.60
C SER A 652 -25.75 11.16 3.38
N ARG A 653 -25.46 10.25 2.44
CA ARG A 653 -25.08 10.63 1.07
C ARG A 653 -26.17 11.43 0.35
N LEU A 654 -27.43 11.28 0.77
CA LEU A 654 -28.57 12.03 0.24
C LEU A 654 -28.55 13.50 0.67
N ASP A 655 -27.93 13.82 1.81
CA ASP A 655 -27.84 15.20 2.31
C ASP A 655 -26.80 16.02 1.54
N ASP A 656 -25.68 15.40 1.16
CA ASP A 656 -24.63 16.05 0.38
C ASP A 656 -23.74 15.03 -0.36
N GLY A 657 -23.99 14.86 -1.65
CA GLY A 657 -23.16 14.05 -2.55
C GLY A 657 -21.71 14.56 -2.67
N GLY A 658 -21.48 15.84 -2.36
CA GLY A 658 -20.21 16.55 -2.49
C GLY A 658 -19.23 16.39 -1.32
N LYS A 659 -19.56 15.63 -0.26
CA LYS A 659 -18.66 15.41 0.88
C LYS A 659 -18.16 13.98 0.95
N GLN A 660 -16.94 13.71 1.38
CA GLN A 660 -16.48 12.32 1.47
C GLN A 660 -17.17 11.55 2.62
N ALA A 661 -17.55 10.29 2.40
CA ALA A 661 -18.10 9.45 3.48
C ALA A 661 -17.05 9.03 4.53
N GLY A 662 -15.76 9.29 4.27
CA GLY A 662 -14.65 8.76 5.06
C GLY A 662 -14.27 7.36 4.58
N ASN A 663 -13.01 6.98 4.84
CA ASN A 663 -12.46 5.69 4.48
C ASN A 663 -11.76 5.08 5.71
N PRO A 664 -12.51 4.67 6.75
CA PRO A 664 -11.90 3.88 7.80
C PRO A 664 -11.29 2.66 7.13
N SER A 665 -9.97 2.50 7.25
CA SER A 665 -9.28 1.35 6.67
C SER A 665 -9.10 0.35 7.82
N PRO A 666 -10.12 -0.47 8.13
CA PRO A 666 -10.04 -1.42 9.22
C PRO A 666 -8.92 -2.41 8.94
N LEU A 667 -8.27 -2.81 10.02
CA LEU A 667 -7.29 -3.88 10.05
C LEU A 667 -7.82 -4.94 11.01
N GLU A 668 -8.09 -6.13 10.50
CA GLU A 668 -8.33 -7.28 11.37
C GLU A 668 -7.01 -7.76 11.96
N ILE A 669 -7.01 -8.08 13.25
CA ILE A 669 -5.88 -8.65 13.99
C ILE A 669 -6.39 -9.92 14.66
N ALA A 670 -5.86 -11.07 14.23
CA ALA A 670 -6.13 -12.37 14.82
C ALA A 670 -4.88 -12.82 15.59
N ILE A 671 -5.01 -13.05 16.88
CA ILE A 671 -3.91 -13.50 17.75
C ILE A 671 -4.13 -14.98 18.03
N VAL A 672 -3.12 -15.81 17.72
CA VAL A 672 -3.21 -17.27 17.85
C VAL A 672 -2.33 -17.83 18.96
N HIS A 673 -1.26 -17.13 19.33
CA HIS A 673 -0.36 -17.53 20.40
C HIS A 673 0.24 -16.29 21.08
N HIS A 674 0.13 -16.21 22.41
CA HIS A 674 0.52 -15.03 23.19
C HIS A 674 0.84 -15.32 24.68
N PRO A 675 1.70 -16.30 24.99
CA PRO A 675 2.05 -16.63 26.37
C PRO A 675 2.60 -15.43 27.14
N GLY A 676 2.18 -15.30 28.40
CA GLY A 676 2.64 -14.25 29.32
C GLY A 676 2.07 -12.85 29.07
N ILE A 677 1.10 -12.68 28.16
CA ILE A 677 0.43 -11.40 27.90
C ILE A 677 -1.06 -11.60 27.58
N HIS A 678 -1.92 -10.65 27.94
CA HIS A 678 -3.31 -10.67 27.49
C HIS A 678 -3.40 -10.36 26.00
N ALA A 679 -4.24 -11.11 25.26
CA ALA A 679 -4.45 -10.89 23.84
C ALA A 679 -4.83 -9.44 23.50
N THR A 680 -5.61 -8.78 24.36
CA THR A 680 -6.04 -7.39 24.17
C THR A 680 -4.87 -6.40 24.25
N ASP A 681 -3.88 -6.65 25.11
CA ASP A 681 -2.71 -5.79 25.23
C ASP A 681 -1.80 -5.95 24.01
N LEU A 682 -1.60 -7.19 23.55
CA LEU A 682 -0.87 -7.45 22.30
C LEU A 682 -1.58 -6.84 21.08
N ALA A 683 -2.90 -6.95 20.99
CA ALA A 683 -3.69 -6.31 19.93
C ALA A 683 -3.57 -4.78 19.97
N SER A 684 -3.51 -4.20 21.17
CA SER A 684 -3.31 -2.76 21.40
C SER A 684 -1.92 -2.31 20.96
N LEU A 685 -0.86 -3.08 21.28
CA LEU A 685 0.48 -2.83 20.76
C LEU A 685 0.49 -2.84 19.23
N ILE A 686 -0.09 -3.87 18.60
CA ILE A 686 -0.17 -3.98 17.13
C ILE A 686 -0.95 -2.80 16.53
N HIS A 687 -2.02 -2.34 17.18
CA HIS A 687 -2.75 -1.12 16.78
C HIS A 687 -1.84 0.12 16.83
N ASN A 688 -1.12 0.32 17.95
CA ASN A 688 -0.23 1.45 18.15
C ASN A 688 0.94 1.43 17.15
N LEU A 689 1.47 0.26 16.79
CA LEU A 689 2.54 0.14 15.79
C LEU A 689 2.18 0.73 14.40
N ARG A 690 0.91 1.05 14.14
CA ARG A 690 0.47 1.78 12.93
C ARG A 690 0.78 3.28 12.96
N ASP A 691 0.96 3.87 14.14
CA ASP A 691 1.31 5.29 14.32
C ASP A 691 2.79 5.53 14.63
N ARG A 692 3.55 4.44 14.83
CA ARG A 692 5.00 4.47 15.03
C ARG A 692 5.79 4.56 13.74
N TRP A 693 5.13 4.69 12.60
CA TRP A 693 5.82 4.94 11.35
C TRP A 693 6.28 6.40 11.27
N PRO A 694 7.59 6.69 11.36
CA PRO A 694 8.05 8.05 11.65
C PRO A 694 8.25 8.92 10.41
N TYR A 695 8.05 8.35 9.21
CA TYR A 695 8.29 9.04 7.94
C TYR A 695 7.03 9.66 7.33
N PHE A 696 5.85 9.37 7.89
CA PHE A 696 4.60 10.03 7.55
C PHE A 696 3.86 10.43 8.83
N PRO A 697 3.10 11.54 8.82
CA PRO A 697 2.36 12.00 10.00
C PRO A 697 1.10 11.18 10.30
N ASP A 698 0.76 10.24 9.41
CA ASP A 698 -0.52 9.58 9.30
C ASP A 698 -0.38 8.07 9.58
N TYR A 699 -1.45 7.44 10.10
CA TYR A 699 -1.48 6.00 10.40
C TYR A 699 -1.27 5.17 9.13
N THR A 700 -0.39 4.18 9.22
CA THR A 700 -0.20 3.20 8.15
C THR A 700 -1.33 2.17 8.11
N SER A 701 -1.54 1.57 6.93
CA SER A 701 -2.54 0.51 6.76
C SER A 701 -2.17 -0.75 7.55
N LEU A 702 -0.88 -1.11 7.52
CA LEU A 702 -0.30 -2.23 8.26
C LEU A 702 0.64 -1.72 9.35
N PRO A 703 0.74 -2.42 10.49
CA PRO A 703 1.63 -2.05 11.58
C PRO A 703 3.10 -2.19 11.19
N PHE A 704 3.97 -1.53 11.92
CA PHE A 704 5.40 -1.78 11.82
C PHE A 704 5.75 -3.27 12.08
N PRO A 705 6.71 -3.90 11.37
CA PRO A 705 7.62 -3.35 10.35
C PRO A 705 7.14 -3.46 8.88
N PHE A 706 5.86 -3.76 8.61
CA PHE A 706 5.36 -3.89 7.23
C PHE A 706 5.65 -2.72 6.29
N PRO A 707 5.64 -1.44 6.72
CA PRO A 707 6.01 -0.34 5.83
C PRO A 707 7.38 -0.54 5.16
N PHE A 708 8.39 -1.04 5.88
CA PHE A 708 9.67 -1.41 5.27
C PHE A 708 9.52 -2.56 4.25
N ALA A 709 8.78 -3.61 4.59
CA ALA A 709 8.52 -4.74 3.69
C ALA A 709 7.86 -4.31 2.37
N THR A 710 6.85 -3.45 2.46
CA THR A 710 6.13 -2.94 1.30
C THR A 710 7.01 -2.03 0.44
N SER A 711 7.87 -1.21 1.06
CA SER A 711 8.78 -0.33 0.34
C SER A 711 9.96 -1.06 -0.30
N ALA A 712 10.38 -2.22 0.24
CA ALA A 712 11.44 -3.04 -0.34
C ALA A 712 11.17 -3.45 -1.80
N ARG A 713 9.88 -3.50 -2.21
CA ARG A 713 9.47 -3.71 -3.62
C ARG A 713 10.13 -2.73 -4.60
N GLN A 714 10.51 -1.52 -4.17
CA GLN A 714 11.20 -0.54 -5.02
C GLN A 714 12.58 -1.02 -5.50
N TYR A 715 13.22 -1.91 -4.74
CA TYR A 715 14.52 -2.53 -5.08
C TYR A 715 14.37 -3.97 -5.56
N ALA A 716 13.16 -4.50 -5.48
CA ALA A 716 12.80 -5.80 -6.00
C ALA A 716 12.43 -5.66 -7.48
N VAL A 717 13.33 -5.08 -8.28
CA VAL A 717 13.16 -4.74 -9.72
C VAL A 717 14.28 -5.33 -10.58
N GLY A 718 14.06 -5.47 -11.88
CA GLY A 718 15.07 -5.93 -12.84
C GLY A 718 14.96 -5.24 -14.21
N VAL A 719 16.05 -5.22 -14.97
CA VAL A 719 16.10 -4.57 -16.30
C VAL A 719 15.05 -5.13 -17.27
N LYS A 720 14.73 -6.42 -17.10
CA LYS A 720 13.69 -7.13 -17.85
C LYS A 720 12.28 -6.88 -17.32
N ASP A 721 12.06 -5.98 -16.37
CA ASP A 721 10.69 -5.64 -15.98
C ASP A 721 10.05 -4.77 -17.05
N ARG A 722 8.76 -4.99 -17.30
CA ARG A 722 7.98 -4.09 -18.14
C ARG A 722 7.71 -2.81 -17.37
N VAL A 723 7.55 -1.70 -18.08
CA VAL A 723 7.08 -0.47 -17.44
C VAL A 723 5.65 -0.72 -16.99
N ASP A 724 5.39 -0.50 -15.71
CA ASP A 724 4.03 -0.40 -15.18
C ASP A 724 3.36 0.77 -15.93
N LEU A 725 2.53 0.42 -16.91
CA LEU A 725 1.63 1.34 -17.58
C LEU A 725 0.55 1.72 -16.56
N ASP A 726 0.91 2.50 -15.55
CA ASP A 726 -0.08 3.36 -14.92
C ASP A 726 -0.55 4.31 -16.01
N ASP A 727 -1.84 4.19 -16.35
CA ASP A 727 -2.54 4.92 -17.39
C ASP A 727 -2.02 6.36 -17.41
N ILE A 728 -1.34 6.72 -18.51
CA ILE A 728 -0.66 8.00 -18.73
C ILE A 728 -1.64 9.13 -18.38
N GLU A 729 -1.24 10.03 -17.48
CA GLU A 729 -1.87 11.34 -17.33
C GLU A 729 -1.77 12.03 -18.70
N VAL A 730 -2.86 11.98 -19.46
CA VAL A 730 -3.02 12.82 -20.65
C VAL A 730 -3.66 14.10 -20.15
N ASP A 731 -2.88 15.17 -20.11
CA ASP A 731 -3.36 16.54 -19.90
C ASP A 731 -4.44 16.92 -20.94
#